data_AF-A0A949D1H0-F1
#
_entry.id   AF-A0A949D1H0-F1
#
_cell.length_a   1.000
_cell.length_b   1.000
_cell.length_c   1.000
_cell.angle_alpha   90.00
_cell.angle_beta   90.00
_cell.angle_gamma   90.00
#
_symmetry.space_group_name_H-M   'P 1'
#
loop_
_entity.id
_entity.type
_entity.pdbx_description
1 polymer ?
#
loop_
_entity_poly.entity_id
_entity_poly.type
_entity_poly.pdbx_seq_one_letter_code
_entity_poly.pdbx_strand_id
1 'polypeptide(L)'
;MTRVLAGHTRHQRVGFSMQLVPFLRRDLKSSPFWRVVVMKQACAWCAAVAAGLTAPSWAAQPESSRTLAAVPTQAPTATTHEALLAQCNGPASSLPLEAAPAEAWRQLTAQAAWLNARTLRVGAGVQAAAVAQWRLAHGQGLPEHLRIGQALDPSVPSWPLQPGPDLNGFGDRALATSHMGRGPVLSLPPHAELADAALRRLHVGPQALLGVDVQGRVVVAERVQSAQALDELYAQAAASTELGVRLKQPAATEWTLWAPTARAVWVCVHGPKGSDARELMAAEQDPASGIWRARLPRDLRGHTYRYLVEVFVPALGWVRNRVTDPYSISLTANSQHSWVGDLADPALAPAGWVGHRRPAAPAHAVDMMISELHVRDFSASDRSVPQALRGKYRAFTQTQSDGMKHLRRMAQAGLRDVHLLPVFDLATVPETGCSSPDERALRAAPADSPQQQALVQAMAGRDCYNWGYDPWHFNAPEGSFATDAHDPAVRIRELRQMVMALHRLGLRVGMDVVYNHMSASGQDPRSVLDRIVPGYYHRLNARGEVERSTCCDNTATEHRMMRRLMIDSAVLWVQHHAIDSFRFDLMGHQPREAMEALQAAVNQAAGRFVPLIGEGWNFGEIADGARFVQASQLSLPGSGIGTFSDRLRDAARGTRHGDDVTTTVSRKGWLNGAQGPELAEAADLIRAGLAGSIQDMPL
;
A
#
# COMPACT_ATOMS: atom_id res chain seq x y z
N MET A 1 -26.88 -1.93 -65.23
CA MET A 1 -26.18 -2.37 -66.44
C MET A 1 -24.93 -3.14 -66.05
N THR A 2 -24.72 -4.24 -66.74
CA THR A 2 -23.91 -5.42 -66.44
C THR A 2 -22.40 -5.19 -66.63
N ARG A 3 -21.54 -5.73 -65.76
CA ARG A 3 -20.56 -6.77 -66.13
C ARG A 3 -19.70 -7.26 -64.97
N VAL A 4 -19.77 -8.58 -64.80
CA VAL A 4 -18.87 -9.50 -64.11
C VAL A 4 -17.58 -9.65 -64.92
N LEU A 5 -16.44 -9.81 -64.25
CA LEU A 5 -15.33 -10.67 -64.70
C LEU A 5 -14.56 -11.20 -63.49
N ALA A 6 -14.45 -12.54 -63.44
CA ALA A 6 -13.72 -13.31 -62.45
C ALA A 6 -12.25 -13.48 -62.85
N GLY A 7 -11.36 -13.63 -61.87
CA GLY A 7 -9.99 -14.09 -62.05
C GLY A 7 -9.45 -14.68 -60.75
N HIS A 8 -9.30 -16.01 -60.71
CA HIS A 8 -8.63 -16.75 -59.64
C HIS A 8 -7.10 -16.60 -59.74
N THR A 9 -6.40 -16.42 -58.62
CA THR A 9 -5.06 -17.00 -58.43
C THR A 9 -4.72 -17.20 -56.95
N ARG A 10 -4.08 -18.34 -56.70
CA ARG A 10 -3.61 -18.95 -55.45
C ARG A 10 -2.89 -18.00 -54.48
N HIS A 11 -3.27 -18.03 -53.20
CA HIS A 11 -2.38 -17.65 -52.11
C HIS A 11 -1.82 -18.91 -51.42
N GLN A 12 -0.54 -19.17 -51.66
CA GLN A 12 0.28 -20.05 -50.84
C GLN A 12 0.45 -19.41 -49.47
N ARG A 13 0.06 -20.14 -48.42
CA ARG A 13 0.46 -19.88 -47.04
C ARG A 13 1.92 -20.32 -46.89
N VAL A 14 2.82 -19.36 -46.70
CA VAL A 14 4.14 -19.62 -46.11
C VAL A 14 4.03 -19.24 -44.64
N GLY A 15 4.01 -20.26 -43.79
CA GLY A 15 4.13 -20.09 -42.34
C GLY A 15 5.59 -19.81 -41.99
N PHE A 16 5.84 -18.69 -41.32
CA PHE A 16 7.07 -18.50 -40.57
C PHE A 16 6.79 -18.82 -39.09
N SER A 17 7.31 -19.97 -38.68
CA SER A 17 7.49 -20.35 -37.28
C SER A 17 8.70 -19.58 -36.76
N MET A 18 8.51 -18.69 -35.78
CA MET A 18 9.61 -18.06 -35.06
C MET A 18 9.72 -18.74 -33.69
N GLN A 19 10.74 -19.58 -33.56
CA GLN A 19 11.08 -20.28 -32.34
C GLN A 19 11.54 -19.28 -31.27
N LEU A 20 10.85 -19.27 -30.15
CA LEU A 20 11.29 -18.63 -28.91
C LEU A 20 12.41 -19.47 -28.30
N VAL A 21 13.62 -18.92 -28.27
CA VAL A 21 14.76 -19.48 -27.52
C VAL A 21 14.77 -18.87 -26.12
N PRO A 22 14.76 -19.67 -25.04
CA PRO A 22 14.86 -19.16 -23.68
C PRO A 22 16.32 -18.85 -23.34
N PHE A 23 16.61 -17.62 -22.91
CA PHE A 23 17.93 -17.25 -22.41
C PHE A 23 18.14 -17.85 -21.00
N LEU A 24 19.12 -18.75 -20.92
CA LEU A 24 19.61 -19.35 -19.69
C LEU A 24 20.35 -18.33 -18.81
N ARG A 25 20.13 -18.50 -17.50
CA ARG A 25 20.95 -18.00 -16.40
C ARG A 25 22.44 -18.22 -16.67
N ARG A 26 23.26 -17.20 -16.42
CA ARG A 26 24.71 -17.34 -16.33
C ARG A 26 25.16 -17.05 -14.90
N ASP A 27 25.65 -18.11 -14.27
CA ASP A 27 26.43 -18.10 -13.04
C ASP A 27 27.73 -17.30 -13.21
N LEU A 28 28.08 -16.50 -12.20
CA LEU A 28 29.42 -15.96 -11.97
C LEU A 28 29.83 -16.29 -10.52
N LYS A 29 30.58 -17.37 -10.35
CA LYS A 29 31.65 -17.52 -9.34
C LYS A 29 32.93 -17.07 -10.05
N SER A 30 33.92 -16.39 -9.48
CA SER A 30 34.57 -16.56 -8.17
C SER A 30 35.64 -15.49 -7.97
N SER A 31 35.90 -15.08 -6.72
CA SER A 31 37.22 -15.18 -6.04
C SER A 31 37.23 -14.46 -4.68
N PRO A 32 38.12 -14.86 -3.74
CA PRO A 32 37.73 -15.21 -2.38
C PRO A 32 38.31 -14.27 -1.32
N PHE A 33 37.77 -14.30 -0.09
CA PHE A 33 38.54 -14.43 1.16
C PHE A 33 37.55 -14.53 2.35
N TRP A 34 38.04 -15.07 3.46
CA TRP A 34 37.39 -15.37 4.76
C TRP A 34 36.83 -16.78 4.96
N ARG A 35 37.71 -17.59 5.57
CA ARG A 35 37.42 -18.86 6.27
C ARG A 35 36.48 -18.59 7.44
N VAL A 36 35.40 -19.38 7.55
CA VAL A 36 34.68 -19.58 8.82
C VAL A 36 34.94 -21.02 9.27
N VAL A 37 35.51 -21.13 10.47
CA VAL A 37 35.78 -22.39 11.17
C VAL A 37 34.45 -22.92 11.71
N VAL A 38 34.10 -24.15 11.33
CA VAL A 38 32.98 -24.90 11.94
C VAL A 38 33.51 -25.62 13.18
N MET A 39 33.12 -25.17 14.38
CA MET A 39 33.25 -25.94 15.60
C MET A 39 31.93 -26.67 15.89
N LYS A 40 31.98 -28.00 15.82
CA LYS A 40 30.99 -28.90 16.43
C LYS A 40 31.09 -28.78 17.95
N GLN A 41 29.97 -28.56 18.62
CA GLN A 41 29.80 -29.01 20.01
C GLN A 41 28.43 -29.65 20.17
N ALA A 42 28.48 -30.96 20.47
CA ALA A 42 27.40 -31.71 21.06
C ALA A 42 27.38 -31.42 22.56
N CYS A 43 26.19 -31.28 23.14
CA CYS A 43 25.97 -31.49 24.56
C CYS A 43 24.70 -32.30 24.74
N ALA A 44 24.91 -33.49 25.32
CA ALA A 44 23.88 -34.41 25.75
C ALA A 44 23.21 -33.88 27.03
N TRP A 45 21.91 -34.13 27.16
CA TRP A 45 21.23 -34.16 28.45
C TRP A 45 20.49 -35.49 28.57
N CYS A 46 20.94 -36.32 29.51
CA CYS A 46 20.21 -37.45 30.04
C CYS A 46 19.14 -36.93 31.01
N ALA A 47 17.90 -37.37 30.85
CA ALA A 47 16.94 -37.41 31.94
C ALA A 47 16.09 -38.67 31.82
N ALA A 48 15.91 -39.33 32.95
CA ALA A 48 15.53 -40.73 33.09
C ALA A 48 14.09 -41.03 32.66
N VAL A 49 13.92 -42.22 32.06
CA VAL A 49 12.63 -42.86 31.79
C VAL A 49 12.26 -43.69 33.02
N ALA A 50 11.10 -43.42 33.61
CA ALA A 50 10.40 -44.35 34.49
C ALA A 50 9.17 -44.86 33.74
N ALA A 51 9.16 -46.17 33.47
CA ALA A 51 8.06 -46.89 32.86
C ALA A 51 6.92 -47.10 33.87
N GLY A 52 5.68 -46.90 33.43
CA GLY A 52 4.48 -47.25 34.16
C GLY A 52 3.40 -47.67 33.17
N LEU A 53 3.25 -48.98 32.98
CA LEU A 53 2.17 -49.62 32.23
C LEU A 53 0.86 -49.51 33.02
N THR A 54 -0.23 -49.12 32.37
CA THR A 54 -1.58 -49.70 32.55
C THR A 54 -2.54 -49.10 31.51
N ALA A 55 -3.16 -49.97 30.70
CA ALA A 55 -4.31 -49.66 29.86
C ALA A 55 -5.61 -49.86 30.66
N PRO A 56 -6.72 -49.21 30.28
CA PRO A 56 -7.83 -50.04 29.83
C PRO A 56 -8.66 -49.51 28.64
N SER A 57 -9.01 -50.48 27.79
CA SER A 57 -10.24 -50.69 27.01
C SER A 57 -11.12 -49.52 26.56
N TRP A 58 -11.31 -49.44 25.23
CA TRP A 58 -12.40 -48.75 24.55
C TRP A 58 -13.71 -49.56 24.59
N ALA A 59 -14.83 -48.86 24.77
CA ALA A 59 -16.16 -49.31 24.37
C ALA A 59 -16.83 -48.21 23.54
N ALA A 60 -17.28 -48.56 22.34
CA ALA A 60 -17.96 -47.68 21.40
C ALA A 60 -19.49 -47.73 21.58
N GLN A 61 -20.14 -46.57 21.53
CA GLN A 61 -21.59 -46.40 21.31
C GLN A 61 -21.79 -45.19 20.38
N PRO A 62 -22.72 -45.25 19.40
CA PRO A 62 -22.97 -44.15 18.46
C PRO A 62 -24.08 -43.21 18.94
N GLU A 63 -24.12 -42.01 18.34
CA GLU A 63 -25.30 -41.15 18.06
C GLU A 63 -25.31 -39.69 18.59
N SER A 64 -25.56 -38.80 17.61
CA SER A 64 -26.42 -37.62 17.61
C SER A 64 -25.90 -36.24 18.06
N SER A 65 -26.15 -35.28 17.14
CA SER A 65 -26.31 -33.82 17.29
C SER A 65 -25.61 -33.12 18.46
N ARG A 66 -24.48 -32.44 18.18
CA ARG A 66 -23.93 -31.42 19.07
C ARG A 66 -24.32 -30.01 18.59
N THR A 67 -25.29 -29.43 19.28
CA THR A 67 -25.46 -27.99 19.42
C THR A 67 -24.16 -27.35 19.92
N LEU A 68 -23.86 -26.15 19.41
CA LEU A 68 -22.72 -25.29 19.77
C LEU A 68 -22.55 -25.19 21.30
N ALA A 69 -21.64 -25.99 21.85
CA ALA A 69 -21.10 -25.78 23.19
C ALA A 69 -19.92 -24.82 23.08
N ALA A 70 -19.94 -23.77 23.90
CA ALA A 70 -18.83 -22.85 24.06
C ALA A 70 -17.55 -23.64 24.39
N VAL A 71 -16.53 -23.50 23.55
CA VAL A 71 -15.20 -24.04 23.80
C VAL A 71 -14.66 -23.35 25.06
N PRO A 72 -14.14 -24.08 26.07
CA PRO A 72 -13.51 -23.46 27.22
C PRO A 72 -12.22 -22.79 26.74
N THR A 73 -12.24 -21.47 26.66
CA THR A 73 -11.02 -20.66 26.56
C THR A 73 -10.24 -20.88 27.85
N GLN A 74 -9.09 -21.56 27.79
CA GLN A 74 -8.03 -21.22 28.74
C GLN A 74 -7.72 -19.75 28.50
N ALA A 75 -8.23 -18.89 29.37
CA ALA A 75 -7.96 -17.48 29.29
C ALA A 75 -6.44 -17.29 29.41
N PRO A 76 -5.76 -16.66 28.42
CA PRO A 76 -4.45 -16.10 28.72
C PRO A 76 -4.64 -15.21 29.94
N THR A 77 -3.71 -15.25 30.90
CA THR A 77 -3.72 -14.40 32.10
C THR A 77 -4.18 -13.01 31.70
N ALA A 78 -5.39 -12.63 32.12
CA ALA A 78 -6.04 -11.43 31.62
C ALA A 78 -5.07 -10.25 31.81
N THR A 79 -4.58 -9.68 30.71
CA THR A 79 -3.66 -8.56 30.81
C THR A 79 -4.39 -7.45 31.55
N THR A 80 -3.87 -7.04 32.70
CA THR A 80 -4.52 -6.01 33.49
C THR A 80 -4.58 -4.71 32.69
N HIS A 81 -5.58 -3.88 32.97
CA HIS A 81 -5.68 -2.55 32.34
C HIS A 81 -4.38 -1.74 32.50
N GLU A 82 -3.75 -1.82 33.68
CA GLU A 82 -2.48 -1.17 33.98
C GLU A 82 -1.32 -1.67 33.10
N ALA A 83 -1.24 -2.99 32.88
CA ALA A 83 -0.23 -3.56 31.99
C ALA A 83 -0.45 -3.16 30.52
N LEU A 84 -1.70 -3.05 30.06
CA LEU A 84 -2.02 -2.52 28.72
C LEU A 84 -1.68 -1.04 28.59
N LEU A 85 -1.99 -0.23 29.61
CA LEU A 85 -1.66 1.20 29.61
C LEU A 85 -0.15 1.42 29.60
N ALA A 86 0.62 0.65 30.37
CA ALA A 86 2.08 0.70 30.35
C ALA A 86 2.64 0.39 28.94
N GLN A 87 1.98 -0.50 28.20
CA GLN A 87 2.36 -0.80 26.83
C GLN A 87 2.10 0.35 25.87
N CYS A 88 1.27 1.34 26.17
CA CYS A 88 1.07 2.48 25.27
C CYS A 88 2.35 3.30 25.02
N ASN A 89 3.31 3.29 25.95
CA ASN A 89 4.47 4.20 25.94
C ASN A 89 5.79 3.57 25.42
N GLY A 90 5.82 2.26 25.11
CA GLY A 90 7.03 1.60 24.59
C GLY A 90 7.45 2.00 23.14
N PRO A 91 8.31 1.22 22.48
CA PRO A 91 8.59 1.38 21.05
C PRO A 91 7.43 0.89 20.16
N ALA A 92 7.40 1.30 18.89
CA ALA A 92 6.41 0.88 17.88
C ALA A 92 6.68 -0.55 17.34
N SER A 93 7.04 -1.50 18.21
CA SER A 93 7.26 -2.91 17.85
C SER A 93 6.02 -3.75 18.09
N SER A 94 5.93 -4.90 17.41
CA SER A 94 4.90 -5.90 17.67
C SER A 94 5.29 -6.71 18.91
N LEU A 95 4.34 -6.92 19.82
CA LEU A 95 4.53 -7.74 21.01
C LEU A 95 3.89 -9.12 20.78
N PRO A 96 4.67 -10.21 20.68
CA PRO A 96 4.11 -11.56 20.70
C PRO A 96 3.36 -11.81 22.02
N LEU A 97 2.16 -12.37 21.94
CA LEU A 97 1.32 -12.68 23.10
C LEU A 97 1.42 -14.15 23.51
N GLU A 98 1.87 -14.98 22.59
CA GLU A 98 1.94 -16.43 22.71
C GLU A 98 3.26 -16.91 22.08
N ALA A 99 3.60 -18.19 22.28
CA ALA A 99 4.74 -18.78 21.59
C ALA A 99 4.53 -18.75 20.07
N ALA A 100 5.62 -18.63 19.31
CA ALA A 100 5.52 -18.70 17.85
C ALA A 100 4.90 -20.05 17.42
N PRO A 101 4.06 -20.06 16.37
CA PRO A 101 3.49 -21.27 15.84
C PRO A 101 4.54 -22.33 15.50
N ALA A 102 4.11 -23.60 15.47
CA ALA A 102 4.97 -24.71 15.07
C ALA A 102 5.60 -24.46 13.70
N GLU A 103 6.84 -24.92 13.50
CA GLU A 103 7.57 -24.73 12.23
C GLU A 103 6.76 -25.19 11.01
N ALA A 104 6.05 -26.33 11.13
CA ALA A 104 5.21 -26.86 10.06
C ALA A 104 4.11 -25.88 9.63
N TRP A 105 3.54 -25.11 10.56
CA TRP A 105 2.58 -24.04 10.25
C TRP A 105 3.25 -22.84 9.59
N ARG A 106 4.41 -22.41 10.10
CA ARG A 106 5.15 -21.25 9.58
C ARG A 106 5.65 -21.47 8.16
N GLN A 107 5.87 -22.72 7.76
CA GLN A 107 6.29 -23.11 6.41
C GLN A 107 5.14 -23.21 5.40
N LEU A 108 3.88 -23.09 5.83
CA LEU A 108 2.76 -23.12 4.89
C LEU A 108 2.82 -21.93 3.92
N THR A 109 2.65 -22.21 2.64
CA THR A 109 2.31 -21.17 1.65
C THR A 109 0.86 -20.73 1.80
N ALA A 110 0.43 -19.73 1.03
CA ALA A 110 -0.96 -19.28 0.96
C ALA A 110 -1.58 -19.51 -0.43
N GLN A 111 -1.47 -20.74 -0.96
CA GLN A 111 -1.96 -21.08 -2.29
C GLN A 111 -3.45 -21.43 -2.33
N ALA A 112 -4.25 -20.87 -1.42
CA ALA A 112 -5.71 -20.86 -1.50
C ALA A 112 -6.20 -19.41 -1.38
N ALA A 113 -7.23 -19.05 -2.14
CA ALA A 113 -7.79 -17.70 -2.12
C ALA A 113 -9.32 -17.75 -2.11
N TRP A 114 -9.96 -16.91 -1.31
CA TRP A 114 -11.40 -16.72 -1.39
C TRP A 114 -11.74 -15.90 -2.64
N LEU A 115 -12.71 -16.38 -3.43
CA LEU A 115 -13.29 -15.68 -4.58
C LEU A 115 -14.49 -14.80 -4.18
N ASN A 116 -15.17 -15.16 -3.09
CA ASN A 116 -16.32 -14.48 -2.51
C ASN A 116 -16.49 -14.97 -1.06
N ALA A 117 -17.61 -14.67 -0.39
CA ALA A 117 -17.85 -15.11 0.99
C ALA A 117 -17.91 -16.64 1.18
N ARG A 118 -18.16 -17.45 0.15
CA ARG A 118 -18.39 -18.90 0.33
C ARG A 118 -17.65 -19.78 -0.66
N THR A 119 -16.82 -19.22 -1.51
CA THR A 119 -16.12 -19.96 -2.56
C THR A 119 -14.64 -19.68 -2.47
N LEU A 120 -13.86 -20.75 -2.44
CA LEU A 120 -12.41 -20.72 -2.47
C LEU A 120 -11.90 -21.30 -3.79
N ARG A 121 -10.77 -20.78 -4.25
CA ARG A 121 -9.98 -21.36 -5.32
C ARG A 121 -8.69 -21.90 -4.74
N VAL A 122 -8.34 -23.10 -5.15
CA VAL A 122 -7.05 -23.72 -4.86
C VAL A 122 -6.09 -23.38 -6.00
N GLY A 123 -4.87 -22.98 -5.65
CA GLY A 123 -3.84 -22.62 -6.61
C GLY A 123 -3.34 -23.83 -7.41
N ALA A 124 -2.94 -23.60 -8.66
CA ALA A 124 -2.43 -24.63 -9.56
C ALA A 124 -1.14 -25.30 -9.06
N GLY A 125 -0.40 -24.64 -8.16
CA GLY A 125 0.81 -25.19 -7.53
C GLY A 125 0.55 -26.23 -6.44
N VAL A 126 -0.72 -26.43 -6.03
CA VAL A 126 -1.09 -27.36 -4.96
C VAL A 126 -1.23 -28.78 -5.50
N GLN A 127 -0.50 -29.74 -4.91
CA GLN A 127 -0.59 -31.15 -5.29
C GLN A 127 -1.85 -31.82 -4.74
N ALA A 128 -2.93 -31.77 -5.51
CA ALA A 128 -4.25 -32.26 -5.10
C ALA A 128 -4.50 -33.76 -5.36
N ALA A 129 -3.56 -34.49 -5.97
CA ALA A 129 -3.81 -35.85 -6.49
C ALA A 129 -4.21 -36.87 -5.39
N ALA A 130 -3.73 -36.69 -4.17
CA ALA A 130 -4.04 -37.57 -3.04
C ALA A 130 -5.25 -37.10 -2.20
N VAL A 131 -5.89 -35.98 -2.59
CA VAL A 131 -6.99 -35.39 -1.81
C VAL A 131 -8.30 -36.09 -2.13
N ALA A 132 -8.88 -36.75 -1.13
CA ALA A 132 -10.20 -37.35 -1.18
C ALA A 132 -11.31 -36.38 -0.72
N GLN A 133 -11.01 -35.50 0.24
CA GLN A 133 -11.94 -34.48 0.72
C GLN A 133 -11.20 -33.19 1.06
N TRP A 134 -11.80 -32.05 0.71
CA TRP A 134 -11.32 -30.74 1.12
C TRP A 134 -12.03 -30.26 2.38
N ARG A 135 -11.31 -29.59 3.27
CA ARG A 135 -11.84 -29.01 4.51
C ARG A 135 -11.25 -27.62 4.73
N LEU A 136 -12.05 -26.68 5.22
CA LEU A 136 -11.51 -25.45 5.82
C LEU A 136 -11.37 -25.69 7.31
N ALA A 137 -10.17 -25.52 7.86
CA ALA A 137 -9.92 -25.60 9.29
C ALA A 137 -9.65 -24.20 9.86
N HIS A 138 -10.10 -23.98 11.09
CA HIS A 138 -9.90 -22.74 11.82
C HIS A 138 -9.87 -23.02 13.33
N GLY A 139 -9.07 -22.27 14.07
CA GLY A 139 -9.09 -22.29 15.54
C GLY A 139 -7.72 -22.27 16.18
N GLN A 140 -7.66 -21.88 17.45
CA GLN A 140 -6.40 -21.52 18.11
C GLN A 140 -5.35 -22.63 18.14
N GLY A 141 -5.75 -23.89 18.30
CA GLY A 141 -4.81 -25.02 18.29
C GLY A 141 -4.38 -25.50 16.90
N LEU A 142 -4.95 -24.94 15.82
CA LEU A 142 -4.63 -25.36 14.46
C LEU A 142 -3.13 -25.24 14.15
N PRO A 143 -2.44 -24.12 14.46
CA PRO A 143 -1.01 -23.99 14.19
C PRO A 143 -0.13 -25.00 14.95
N GLU A 144 -0.54 -25.43 16.14
CA GLU A 144 0.20 -26.36 16.99
C GLU A 144 -0.06 -27.82 16.61
N HIS A 145 -1.28 -28.15 16.20
CA HIS A 145 -1.73 -29.54 15.98
C HIS A 145 -1.67 -29.98 14.50
N LEU A 146 -1.53 -29.07 13.54
CA LEU A 146 -1.49 -29.43 12.12
C LEU A 146 -0.19 -30.18 11.75
N ARG A 147 -0.34 -31.40 11.23
CA ARG A 147 0.76 -32.24 10.73
C ARG A 147 0.38 -32.89 9.40
N ILE A 148 1.19 -32.65 8.35
CA ILE A 148 1.05 -33.36 7.07
C ILE A 148 1.41 -34.83 7.28
N GLY A 149 0.61 -35.74 6.74
CA GLY A 149 0.73 -37.19 6.87
C GLY A 149 0.06 -37.79 8.11
N GLN A 150 -0.61 -36.98 8.95
CA GLN A 150 -1.33 -37.46 10.14
C GLN A 150 -2.82 -37.12 10.06
N ALA A 151 -3.64 -37.81 10.85
CA ALA A 151 -5.04 -37.45 11.00
C ALA A 151 -5.17 -36.04 11.60
N LEU A 152 -6.14 -35.26 11.12
CA LEU A 152 -6.45 -33.96 11.73
C LEU A 152 -6.91 -34.18 13.18
N ASP A 153 -6.34 -33.43 14.11
CA ASP A 153 -6.76 -33.47 15.51
C ASP A 153 -8.27 -33.20 15.61
N PRO A 154 -9.07 -34.12 16.20
CA PRO A 154 -10.53 -33.96 16.29
C PRO A 154 -10.98 -32.71 17.06
N SER A 155 -10.10 -32.09 17.85
CA SER A 155 -10.38 -30.85 18.56
C SER A 155 -10.33 -29.61 17.66
N VAL A 156 -9.73 -29.70 16.46
CA VAL A 156 -9.63 -28.59 15.51
C VAL A 156 -10.93 -28.49 14.70
N PRO A 157 -11.70 -27.39 14.85
CA PRO A 157 -12.89 -27.15 14.04
C PRO A 157 -12.55 -27.16 12.56
N SER A 158 -13.30 -27.93 11.78
CA SER A 158 -13.17 -27.94 10.33
C SER A 158 -14.49 -28.24 9.63
N TRP A 159 -14.71 -27.58 8.50
CA TRP A 159 -15.91 -27.73 7.67
C TRP A 159 -15.55 -28.45 6.38
N PRO A 160 -16.29 -29.50 5.99
CA PRO A 160 -16.11 -30.11 4.68
C PRO A 160 -16.49 -29.11 3.58
N LEU A 161 -15.71 -29.09 2.50
CA LEU A 161 -15.96 -28.27 1.33
C LEU A 161 -16.48 -29.13 0.19
N GLN A 162 -17.45 -28.60 -0.55
CA GLN A 162 -18.03 -29.23 -1.73
C GLN A 162 -17.36 -28.70 -3.00
N PRO A 163 -17.42 -29.44 -4.13
CA PRO A 163 -17.08 -28.87 -5.42
C PRO A 163 -17.86 -27.57 -5.66
N GLY A 164 -17.15 -26.51 -6.03
CA GLY A 164 -17.73 -25.20 -6.30
C GLY A 164 -18.07 -24.99 -7.77
N PRO A 165 -18.71 -23.84 -8.08
CA PRO A 165 -19.06 -23.47 -9.44
C PRO A 165 -17.80 -23.20 -10.30
N ASP A 166 -18.00 -23.21 -11.62
CA ASP A 166 -16.96 -22.83 -12.58
C ASP A 166 -16.57 -21.34 -12.44
N LEU A 167 -15.31 -21.02 -12.70
CA LEU A 167 -14.75 -19.67 -12.58
C LEU A 167 -15.40 -18.64 -13.53
N ASN A 168 -16.00 -19.08 -14.64
CA ASN A 168 -16.62 -18.20 -15.63
C ASN A 168 -17.71 -17.30 -15.03
N GLY A 169 -18.35 -17.72 -13.93
CA GLY A 169 -19.38 -16.92 -13.24
C GLY A 169 -18.86 -15.80 -12.34
N PHE A 170 -17.54 -15.65 -12.16
CA PHE A 170 -16.96 -14.73 -11.18
C PHE A 170 -16.45 -13.41 -11.75
N GLY A 171 -16.33 -13.27 -13.08
CA GLY A 171 -15.87 -12.04 -13.73
C GLY A 171 -14.56 -11.51 -13.13
N ASP A 172 -14.56 -10.24 -12.72
CA ASP A 172 -13.40 -9.53 -12.17
C ASP A 172 -12.79 -10.21 -10.93
N ARG A 173 -13.57 -10.96 -10.15
CA ARG A 173 -13.08 -11.69 -8.97
C ARG A 173 -12.16 -12.86 -9.36
N ALA A 174 -12.51 -13.55 -10.45
CA ALA A 174 -11.66 -14.59 -11.02
C ALA A 174 -10.40 -14.00 -11.68
N LEU A 175 -10.51 -12.80 -12.26
CA LEU A 175 -9.38 -12.07 -12.82
C LEU A 175 -8.42 -11.59 -11.71
N ALA A 176 -8.91 -11.00 -10.63
CA ALA A 176 -8.09 -10.55 -9.50
C ALA A 176 -7.30 -11.71 -8.84
N THR A 177 -7.84 -12.93 -8.91
CA THR A 177 -7.19 -14.16 -8.41
C THR A 177 -6.53 -15.01 -9.50
N SER A 178 -6.36 -14.48 -10.72
CA SER A 178 -5.82 -15.21 -11.88
C SER A 178 -4.44 -15.82 -11.63
N HIS A 179 -3.59 -15.10 -10.89
CA HIS A 179 -2.24 -15.51 -10.47
C HIS A 179 -2.18 -16.82 -9.68
N MET A 180 -3.29 -17.25 -9.09
CA MET A 180 -3.39 -18.55 -8.44
C MET A 180 -3.32 -19.71 -9.46
N GLY A 181 -3.54 -19.44 -10.75
CA GLY A 181 -3.62 -20.46 -11.79
C GLY A 181 -4.91 -21.29 -11.71
N ARG A 182 -5.09 -22.25 -12.62
CA ARG A 182 -6.28 -23.12 -12.63
C ARG A 182 -6.11 -24.27 -11.63
N GLY A 183 -7.00 -24.34 -10.65
CA GLY A 183 -7.10 -25.44 -9.70
C GLY A 183 -8.55 -25.60 -9.22
N PRO A 184 -8.83 -26.55 -8.31
CA PRO A 184 -10.17 -26.79 -7.80
C PRO A 184 -10.84 -25.52 -7.27
N VAL A 185 -12.12 -25.36 -7.56
CA VAL A 185 -13.00 -24.38 -6.91
C VAL A 185 -13.84 -25.13 -5.89
N LEU A 186 -13.94 -24.59 -4.68
CA LEU A 186 -14.52 -25.24 -3.52
C LEU A 186 -15.55 -24.32 -2.89
N SER A 187 -16.69 -24.87 -2.47
CA SER A 187 -17.73 -24.13 -1.75
C SER A 187 -17.77 -24.54 -0.28
N LEU A 188 -17.83 -23.52 0.57
CA LEU A 188 -18.21 -23.65 1.98
C LEU A 188 -19.66 -24.12 2.10
N PRO A 189 -20.04 -24.68 3.27
CA PRO A 189 -21.44 -25.02 3.55
C PRO A 189 -22.40 -23.86 3.30
N PRO A 190 -23.66 -24.13 2.92
CA PRO A 190 -24.66 -23.09 2.70
C PRO A 190 -24.97 -22.31 3.99
N HIS A 191 -25.62 -21.16 3.86
CA HIS A 191 -25.96 -20.29 5.00
C HIS A 191 -26.73 -21.02 6.11
N ALA A 192 -27.60 -21.97 5.75
CA ALA A 192 -28.35 -22.79 6.71
C ALA A 192 -27.46 -23.61 7.65
N GLU A 193 -26.24 -23.97 7.23
CA GLU A 193 -25.28 -24.77 7.99
C GLU A 193 -24.15 -23.93 8.59
N LEU A 194 -23.76 -22.85 7.90
CA LEU A 194 -22.74 -21.91 8.35
C LEU A 194 -23.23 -20.48 8.13
N ALA A 195 -23.86 -19.87 9.13
CA ALA A 195 -24.39 -18.50 9.02
C ALA A 195 -23.27 -17.47 8.80
N ASP A 196 -23.60 -16.31 8.22
CA ASP A 196 -22.62 -15.25 7.89
C ASP A 196 -21.89 -14.72 9.15
N ALA A 197 -22.57 -14.68 10.30
CA ALA A 197 -21.94 -14.30 11.57
C ALA A 197 -20.84 -15.28 12.00
N ALA A 198 -21.01 -16.58 11.74
CA ALA A 198 -19.99 -17.59 12.02
C ALA A 198 -18.87 -17.55 10.98
N LEU A 199 -19.22 -17.32 9.71
CA LEU A 199 -18.28 -17.16 8.61
C LEU A 199 -17.31 -15.99 8.86
N ARG A 200 -17.83 -14.84 9.31
CA ARG A 200 -17.04 -13.68 9.72
C ARG A 200 -15.99 -14.00 10.79
N ARG A 201 -16.34 -14.84 11.77
CA ARG A 201 -15.43 -15.27 12.84
C ARG A 201 -14.27 -16.13 12.33
N LEU A 202 -14.41 -16.82 11.19
CA LEU A 202 -13.32 -17.61 10.61
C LEU A 202 -12.12 -16.76 10.21
N HIS A 203 -12.33 -15.46 9.96
CA HIS A 203 -11.26 -14.51 9.63
C HIS A 203 -10.54 -13.93 10.86
N VAL A 204 -10.96 -14.28 12.08
CA VAL A 204 -10.29 -13.86 13.33
C VAL A 204 -9.45 -15.02 13.86
N GLY A 205 -8.18 -15.06 13.48
CA GLY A 205 -7.24 -16.09 13.93
C GLY A 205 -6.72 -17.01 12.81
N PRO A 206 -6.07 -18.13 13.17
CA PRO A 206 -5.52 -19.06 12.19
C PRO A 206 -6.62 -19.78 11.40
N GLN A 207 -6.43 -19.86 10.09
CA GLN A 207 -7.23 -20.66 9.18
C GLN A 207 -6.34 -21.31 8.11
N ALA A 208 -6.70 -22.52 7.68
CA ALA A 208 -6.02 -23.23 6.60
C ALA A 208 -7.00 -24.06 5.78
N LEU A 209 -6.79 -24.10 4.47
CA LEU A 209 -7.38 -25.09 3.59
C LEU A 209 -6.61 -26.40 3.75
N LEU A 210 -7.33 -27.48 4.03
CA LEU A 210 -6.78 -28.82 4.19
C LEU A 210 -7.33 -29.76 3.11
N GLY A 211 -6.46 -30.59 2.55
CA GLY A 211 -6.87 -31.76 1.77
C GLY A 211 -6.58 -33.00 2.59
N VAL A 212 -7.57 -33.88 2.76
CA VAL A 212 -7.43 -35.16 3.46
C VAL A 212 -7.58 -36.34 2.50
N ASP A 213 -6.80 -37.40 2.73
CA ASP A 213 -6.87 -38.65 1.96
C ASP A 213 -8.03 -39.55 2.42
N VAL A 214 -8.20 -40.71 1.75
CA VAL A 214 -9.28 -41.67 2.07
C VAL A 214 -9.15 -42.31 3.45
N GLN A 215 -7.99 -42.19 4.10
CA GLN A 215 -7.77 -42.62 5.49
C GLN A 215 -7.91 -41.47 6.49
N GLY A 216 -8.31 -40.28 6.04
CA GLY A 216 -8.53 -39.10 6.89
C GLY A 216 -7.25 -38.37 7.31
N ARG A 217 -6.10 -38.65 6.68
CA ARG A 217 -4.83 -37.95 6.97
C ARG A 217 -4.73 -36.68 6.14
N VAL A 218 -4.19 -35.62 6.72
CA VAL A 218 -3.91 -34.35 6.03
C VAL A 218 -2.77 -34.57 5.03
N VAL A 219 -3.03 -34.41 3.74
CA VAL A 219 -2.03 -34.52 2.65
C VAL A 219 -1.71 -33.18 2.00
N VAL A 220 -2.58 -32.19 2.18
CA VAL A 220 -2.39 -30.80 1.74
C VAL A 220 -2.76 -29.86 2.87
N ALA A 221 -1.96 -28.81 3.07
CA ALA A 221 -2.29 -27.69 3.93
C ALA A 221 -1.81 -26.39 3.29
N GLU A 222 -2.70 -25.41 3.18
CA GLU A 222 -2.42 -24.09 2.61
C GLU A 222 -3.08 -23.01 3.47
N ARG A 223 -2.36 -21.91 3.74
CA ARG A 223 -2.99 -20.68 4.26
C ARG A 223 -3.93 -20.10 3.21
N VAL A 224 -4.83 -19.23 3.65
CA VAL A 224 -5.87 -18.69 2.76
C VAL A 224 -5.82 -17.18 2.65
N GLN A 225 -5.69 -16.68 1.42
CA GLN A 225 -5.82 -15.27 1.08
C GLN A 225 -7.30 -14.86 1.10
N SER A 226 -7.66 -13.88 1.92
CA SER A 226 -9.07 -13.62 2.28
C SER A 226 -9.63 -12.27 1.81
N ALA A 227 -8.86 -11.49 1.07
CA ALA A 227 -9.23 -10.10 0.77
C ALA A 227 -10.62 -9.94 0.13
N GLN A 228 -10.95 -10.75 -0.89
CA GLN A 228 -12.27 -10.68 -1.54
C GLN A 228 -13.42 -11.12 -0.62
N ALA A 229 -13.18 -12.07 0.29
CA ALA A 229 -14.17 -12.44 1.30
C ALA A 229 -14.42 -11.29 2.28
N LEU A 230 -13.35 -10.64 2.74
CA LEU A 230 -13.46 -9.47 3.62
C LEU A 230 -14.26 -8.34 2.94
N ASP A 231 -14.02 -8.11 1.65
CA ASP A 231 -14.75 -7.12 0.86
C ASP A 231 -16.25 -7.42 0.73
N GLU A 232 -16.60 -8.69 0.55
CA GLU A 232 -18.00 -9.10 0.44
C GLU A 232 -18.72 -9.06 1.79
N LEU A 233 -18.04 -9.50 2.86
CA LEU A 233 -18.64 -9.66 4.18
C LEU A 233 -18.77 -8.35 4.96
N TYR A 234 -17.86 -7.39 4.72
CA TYR A 234 -17.71 -6.22 5.58
C TYR A 234 -17.80 -4.87 4.84
N ALA A 235 -17.26 -4.75 3.63
CA ALA A 235 -17.04 -3.43 3.03
C ALA A 235 -18.34 -2.65 2.77
N GLN A 236 -19.44 -3.34 2.43
CA GLN A 236 -20.73 -2.68 2.21
C GLN A 236 -21.28 -2.04 3.49
N ALA A 237 -21.21 -2.75 4.63
CA ALA A 237 -21.64 -2.22 5.92
C ALA A 237 -20.68 -1.14 6.45
N ALA A 238 -19.40 -1.21 6.06
CA ALA A 238 -18.40 -0.20 6.41
C ALA A 238 -18.53 1.09 5.58
N ALA A 239 -19.14 1.04 4.39
CA ALA A 239 -19.06 2.09 3.37
C ALA A 239 -19.51 3.49 3.84
N SER A 240 -20.52 3.58 4.71
CA SER A 240 -21.06 4.87 5.17
C SER A 240 -20.41 5.40 6.46
N THR A 241 -19.55 4.60 7.10
CA THR A 241 -18.89 5.02 8.35
C THR A 241 -17.59 5.72 8.03
N GLU A 242 -17.49 7.01 8.33
CA GLU A 242 -16.20 7.72 8.29
C GLU A 242 -15.17 7.06 9.20
N LEU A 243 -13.94 6.91 8.72
CA LEU A 243 -12.81 6.32 9.46
C LEU A 243 -11.86 7.40 10.01
N GLY A 244 -11.06 6.99 11.00
CA GLY A 244 -10.14 7.84 11.73
C GLY A 244 -10.75 8.45 13.00
N VAL A 245 -10.12 9.52 13.51
CA VAL A 245 -10.62 10.30 14.65
C VAL A 245 -11.54 11.42 14.20
N ARG A 246 -12.58 11.71 15.00
CA ARG A 246 -13.52 12.82 14.80
C ARG A 246 -13.89 13.48 16.12
N LEU A 247 -14.02 14.80 16.06
CA LEU A 247 -14.65 15.60 17.12
C LEU A 247 -16.15 15.70 16.81
N LYS A 248 -17.01 15.40 17.80
CA LYS A 248 -18.47 15.31 17.67
C LYS A 248 -19.18 16.33 18.56
N GLN A 249 -20.46 16.56 18.25
CA GLN A 249 -21.40 17.35 19.05
C GLN A 249 -22.51 16.44 19.64
N PRO A 250 -22.88 16.56 20.93
CA PRO A 250 -22.19 17.33 21.97
C PRO A 250 -20.73 16.85 22.15
N ALA A 251 -19.88 17.71 22.74
CA ALA A 251 -18.43 17.55 22.79
C ALA A 251 -17.99 16.10 23.12
N ALA A 252 -17.45 15.43 22.12
CA ALA A 252 -16.91 14.08 22.24
C ALA A 252 -15.80 13.85 21.22
N THR A 253 -14.88 12.96 21.55
CA THR A 253 -13.85 12.45 20.62
C THR A 253 -14.17 11.00 20.32
N GLU A 254 -14.29 10.67 19.05
CA GLU A 254 -14.63 9.33 18.57
C GLU A 254 -13.55 8.81 17.62
N TRP A 255 -13.11 7.58 17.84
CA TRP A 255 -12.16 6.87 16.99
C TRP A 255 -12.87 5.72 16.29
N THR A 256 -12.56 5.54 15.02
CA THR A 256 -13.13 4.48 14.18
C THR A 256 -12.04 3.83 13.32
N LEU A 257 -11.88 2.52 13.46
CA LEU A 257 -10.82 1.75 12.78
C LEU A 257 -11.42 0.51 12.13
N TRP A 258 -11.20 0.32 10.83
CA TRP A 258 -11.59 -0.92 10.15
C TRP A 258 -10.52 -2.00 10.39
N ALA A 259 -10.86 -3.00 11.21
CA ALA A 259 -9.96 -4.10 11.56
C ALA A 259 -10.74 -5.42 11.75
N PRO A 260 -11.31 -5.98 10.65
CA PRO A 260 -12.23 -7.12 10.73
C PRO A 260 -11.58 -8.43 11.21
N THR A 261 -10.26 -8.55 11.11
CA THR A 261 -9.49 -9.74 11.52
C THR A 261 -8.91 -9.62 12.93
N ALA A 262 -9.00 -8.45 13.56
CA ALA A 262 -8.54 -8.23 14.91
C ALA A 262 -9.46 -8.92 15.92
N ARG A 263 -8.89 -9.45 17.02
CA ARG A 263 -9.68 -9.97 18.15
C ARG A 263 -9.94 -8.91 19.23
N ALA A 264 -9.12 -7.86 19.27
CA ALA A 264 -9.27 -6.75 20.20
C ALA A 264 -8.56 -5.49 19.67
N VAL A 265 -9.15 -4.33 19.95
CA VAL A 265 -8.57 -3.02 19.67
C VAL A 265 -8.72 -2.11 20.89
N TRP A 266 -7.67 -1.35 21.20
CA TRP A 266 -7.70 -0.28 22.19
C TRP A 266 -7.14 1.01 21.62
N VAL A 267 -7.55 2.14 22.20
CA VAL A 267 -7.00 3.47 21.92
C VAL A 267 -6.16 3.91 23.11
N CYS A 268 -4.86 4.09 22.89
CA CYS A 268 -3.95 4.75 23.81
C CYS A 268 -4.09 6.27 23.64
N VAL A 269 -4.63 6.97 24.63
CA VAL A 269 -4.75 8.44 24.61
C VAL A 269 -3.56 9.04 25.32
N HIS A 270 -2.73 9.71 24.53
CA HIS A 270 -1.52 10.42 24.92
C HIS A 270 -1.82 11.91 25.11
N GLY A 271 -1.10 12.58 26.02
CA GLY A 271 -1.18 14.03 26.08
C GLY A 271 -0.54 14.69 24.84
N PRO A 272 -0.65 16.01 24.69
CA PRO A 272 -0.12 16.74 23.54
C PRO A 272 1.35 16.43 23.23
N LYS A 273 1.72 16.54 21.95
CA LYS A 273 3.09 16.31 21.44
C LYS A 273 3.67 14.92 21.78
N GLY A 274 2.84 13.90 21.97
CA GLY A 274 3.29 12.52 22.18
C GLY A 274 3.78 12.22 23.60
N SER A 275 3.36 13.01 24.60
CA SER A 275 3.61 12.68 26.00
C SER A 275 2.96 11.34 26.41
N ASP A 276 3.40 10.76 27.53
CA ASP A 276 2.92 9.46 27.98
C ASP A 276 1.38 9.33 28.00
N ALA A 277 0.91 8.16 27.60
CA ALA A 277 -0.48 7.77 27.66
C ALA A 277 -0.97 7.80 29.11
N ARG A 278 -2.13 8.43 29.30
CA ARG A 278 -2.79 8.52 30.61
C ARG A 278 -4.07 7.72 30.66
N GLU A 279 -4.65 7.44 29.51
CA GLU A 279 -5.93 6.75 29.39
C GLU A 279 -5.87 5.73 28.26
N LEU A 280 -6.50 4.59 28.50
CA LEU A 280 -6.64 3.50 27.53
C LEU A 280 -8.12 3.17 27.41
N MET A 281 -8.62 3.10 26.19
CA MET A 281 -10.01 2.70 25.92
C MET A 281 -10.06 1.39 25.16
N ALA A 282 -10.86 0.44 25.62
CA ALA A 282 -11.27 -0.66 24.75
C ALA A 282 -12.23 -0.13 23.70
N ALA A 283 -12.02 -0.52 22.44
CA ALA A 283 -12.95 -0.25 21.36
C ALA A 283 -13.96 -1.39 21.23
N GLU A 284 -15.17 -1.08 20.79
CA GLU A 284 -16.23 -2.04 20.51
C GLU A 284 -16.31 -2.31 19.01
N GLN A 285 -16.38 -3.58 18.61
CA GLN A 285 -16.49 -3.96 17.21
C GLN A 285 -17.96 -4.05 16.78
N ASP A 286 -18.30 -3.41 15.66
CA ASP A 286 -19.50 -3.72 14.91
C ASP A 286 -19.25 -4.98 14.05
N PRO A 287 -19.93 -6.11 14.32
CA PRO A 287 -19.71 -7.37 13.61
C PRO A 287 -20.16 -7.33 12.14
N ALA A 288 -21.01 -6.38 11.74
CA ALA A 288 -21.44 -6.27 10.34
C ALA A 288 -20.37 -5.62 9.46
N SER A 289 -19.74 -4.56 9.95
CA SER A 289 -18.74 -3.78 9.21
C SER A 289 -17.28 -4.12 9.55
N GLY A 290 -17.02 -4.79 10.67
CA GLY A 290 -15.67 -5.02 11.18
C GLY A 290 -14.98 -3.76 11.71
N ILE A 291 -15.73 -2.67 11.89
CA ILE A 291 -15.24 -1.40 12.42
C ILE A 291 -15.22 -1.45 13.94
N TRP A 292 -14.11 -1.03 14.53
CA TRP A 292 -13.91 -0.82 15.94
C TRP A 292 -14.14 0.65 16.29
N ARG A 293 -14.92 0.92 17.34
CA ARG A 293 -15.27 2.27 17.80
C ARG A 293 -14.93 2.47 19.26
N ALA A 294 -14.28 3.59 19.57
CA ALA A 294 -14.11 4.08 20.95
C ALA A 294 -14.56 5.52 21.02
N ARG A 295 -15.14 5.94 22.16
CA ARG A 295 -15.66 7.29 22.34
C ARG A 295 -15.40 7.82 23.75
N LEU A 296 -14.89 9.04 23.84
CA LEU A 296 -14.82 9.81 25.09
C LEU A 296 -15.76 11.02 25.02
N PRO A 297 -16.55 11.29 26.08
CA PRO A 297 -17.47 12.43 26.12
C PRO A 297 -16.74 13.74 26.47
N ARG A 298 -15.63 14.02 25.78
CA ARG A 298 -14.89 15.28 25.87
C ARG A 298 -14.10 15.55 24.59
N ASP A 299 -13.84 16.82 24.32
CA ASP A 299 -12.97 17.27 23.22
C ASP A 299 -11.51 17.05 23.62
N LEU A 300 -10.79 16.24 22.84
CA LEU A 300 -9.38 15.93 23.04
C LEU A 300 -8.49 16.57 21.98
N ARG A 301 -8.95 17.61 21.30
CA ARG A 301 -8.14 18.36 20.34
C ARG A 301 -6.77 18.71 20.91
N GLY A 302 -5.73 18.51 20.11
CA GLY A 302 -4.34 18.72 20.55
C GLY A 302 -3.69 17.49 21.18
N HIS A 303 -4.47 16.53 21.68
CA HIS A 303 -3.95 15.24 22.18
C HIS A 303 -3.49 14.36 21.02
N THR A 304 -2.74 13.33 21.36
CA THR A 304 -2.25 12.35 20.40
C THR A 304 -2.72 10.96 20.79
N TYR A 305 -2.66 10.00 19.86
CA TYR A 305 -3.10 8.64 20.12
C TYR A 305 -2.39 7.62 19.25
N ARG A 306 -2.50 6.37 19.67
CA ARG A 306 -2.15 5.16 18.91
C ARG A 306 -3.17 4.07 19.19
N TYR A 307 -3.28 3.10 18.31
CA TYR A 307 -4.03 1.89 18.56
C TYR A 307 -3.13 0.80 19.14
N LEU A 308 -3.69 -0.01 20.04
CA LEU A 308 -3.23 -1.37 20.29
C LEU A 308 -4.17 -2.31 19.52
N VAL A 309 -3.64 -3.14 18.63
CA VAL A 309 -4.43 -4.04 17.78
C VAL A 309 -3.92 -5.45 17.93
N GLU A 310 -4.78 -6.38 18.35
CA GLU A 310 -4.45 -7.80 18.46
C GLU A 310 -4.90 -8.58 17.23
N VAL A 311 -3.93 -9.11 16.50
CA VAL A 311 -4.14 -9.85 15.25
C VAL A 311 -3.28 -11.12 15.25
N PHE A 312 -3.74 -12.12 14.49
CA PHE A 312 -2.95 -13.31 14.23
C PHE A 312 -2.04 -13.08 13.01
N VAL A 313 -0.74 -13.27 13.19
CA VAL A 313 0.27 -13.18 12.15
C VAL A 313 0.84 -14.58 11.92
N PRO A 314 0.72 -15.18 10.73
CA PRO A 314 1.07 -16.59 10.51
C PRO A 314 2.48 -16.99 10.98
N ALA A 315 3.46 -16.08 10.88
CA ALA A 315 4.83 -16.32 11.30
C ALA A 315 5.07 -16.17 12.81
N LEU A 316 4.21 -15.42 13.53
CA LEU A 316 4.44 -15.02 14.92
C LEU A 316 3.36 -15.48 15.90
N GLY A 317 2.21 -15.95 15.41
CA GLY A 317 1.04 -16.23 16.24
C GLY A 317 0.27 -14.95 16.56
N TRP A 318 -0.36 -14.90 17.73
CA TRP A 318 -1.01 -13.68 18.19
C TRP A 318 0.02 -12.62 18.58
N VAL A 319 -0.14 -11.44 18.00
CA VAL A 319 0.66 -10.27 18.33
C VAL A 319 -0.25 -9.12 18.72
N ARG A 320 0.24 -8.27 19.62
CA ARG A 320 -0.33 -6.95 19.89
C ARG A 320 0.53 -5.92 19.19
N ASN A 321 -0.05 -5.29 18.18
CA ASN A 321 0.57 -4.21 17.44
C ASN A 321 0.28 -2.88 18.10
N ARG A 322 1.30 -2.03 18.16
CA ARG A 322 1.09 -0.62 18.43
C ARG A 322 1.33 0.17 17.17
N VAL A 323 0.31 0.87 16.73
CA VAL A 323 0.24 1.41 15.38
C VAL A 323 -0.51 2.73 15.37
N THR A 324 -0.09 3.63 14.49
CA THR A 324 -0.77 4.87 14.17
C THR A 324 -2.03 4.61 13.33
N ASP A 325 -2.87 5.63 13.19
CA ASP A 325 -4.09 5.57 12.39
C ASP A 325 -3.78 5.67 10.88
N PRO A 326 -4.26 4.73 10.03
CA PRO A 326 -4.20 4.88 8.57
C PRO A 326 -4.81 6.18 8.04
N TYR A 327 -5.79 6.74 8.76
CA TYR A 327 -6.49 7.99 8.45
C TYR A 327 -5.91 9.19 9.22
N SER A 328 -4.67 9.11 9.73
CA SER A 328 -4.01 10.22 10.43
C SER A 328 -3.96 11.49 9.58
N ILE A 329 -4.63 12.55 10.02
CA ILE A 329 -4.62 13.87 9.36
C ILE A 329 -3.38 14.71 9.71
N SER A 330 -2.68 14.33 10.79
CA SER A 330 -1.39 14.88 11.21
C SER A 330 -0.76 13.99 12.27
N LEU A 331 0.54 14.23 12.53
CA LEU A 331 1.40 13.37 13.32
C LEU A 331 2.38 14.20 14.17
N THR A 332 2.90 13.59 15.23
CA THR A 332 4.10 14.09 15.92
C THR A 332 5.38 13.75 15.15
N ALA A 333 6.50 14.33 15.55
CA ALA A 333 7.82 14.12 14.96
C ALA A 333 8.13 12.62 14.70
N ASN A 334 8.62 12.32 13.50
CA ASN A 334 8.92 10.97 12.98
C ASN A 334 7.72 10.02 13.07
N SER A 335 6.52 10.55 12.83
CA SER A 335 5.27 9.79 12.70
C SER A 335 4.94 8.92 13.92
N GLN A 336 5.43 9.29 15.11
CA GLN A 336 5.35 8.43 16.29
C GLN A 336 3.95 8.29 16.88
N HIS A 337 3.10 9.31 16.72
CA HIS A 337 1.72 9.34 17.22
C HIS A 337 0.80 10.07 16.24
N SER A 338 -0.41 9.54 16.08
CA SER A 338 -1.51 10.21 15.40
C SER A 338 -2.03 11.36 16.24
N TRP A 339 -2.54 12.41 15.59
CA TRP A 339 -3.05 13.60 16.27
C TRP A 339 -4.58 13.68 16.26
N VAL A 340 -5.17 14.11 17.38
CA VAL A 340 -6.59 14.42 17.49
C VAL A 340 -6.83 15.87 17.06
N GLY A 341 -7.54 16.05 15.96
CA GLY A 341 -7.95 17.37 15.49
C GLY A 341 -9.00 17.33 14.40
N ASP A 342 -9.37 18.52 13.95
CA ASP A 342 -10.32 18.74 12.88
C ASP A 342 -9.69 19.71 11.87
N LEU A 343 -9.55 19.29 10.61
CA LEU A 343 -8.96 20.12 9.56
C LEU A 343 -9.80 21.37 9.26
N ALA A 344 -11.08 21.40 9.66
CA ALA A 344 -11.94 22.58 9.58
C ALA A 344 -11.73 23.58 10.71
N ASP A 345 -10.92 23.27 11.73
CA ASP A 345 -10.63 24.20 12.84
C ASP A 345 -9.97 25.50 12.33
N PRO A 346 -10.55 26.69 12.63
CA PRO A 346 -9.95 27.97 12.30
C PRO A 346 -8.52 28.16 12.81
N ALA A 347 -8.11 27.51 13.90
CA ALA A 347 -6.75 27.54 14.43
C ALA A 347 -5.71 26.87 13.51
N LEU A 348 -6.16 26.06 12.55
CA LEU A 348 -5.32 25.46 11.51
C LEU A 348 -5.35 26.27 10.20
N ALA A 349 -6.17 27.31 10.12
CA ALA A 349 -6.29 28.18 8.96
C ALA A 349 -5.29 29.35 9.09
N PRO A 350 -4.27 29.47 8.23
CA PRO A 350 -3.43 30.66 8.23
C PRO A 350 -4.23 31.92 7.88
N ALA A 351 -3.71 33.10 8.24
CA ALA A 351 -4.38 34.36 7.99
C ALA A 351 -4.77 34.52 6.51
N GLY A 352 -6.08 34.70 6.27
CA GLY A 352 -6.66 34.83 4.94
C GLY A 352 -6.95 33.51 4.21
N TRP A 353 -6.83 32.33 4.86
CA TRP A 353 -7.11 31.03 4.27
C TRP A 353 -8.59 30.84 3.88
N VAL A 354 -9.50 31.22 4.77
CA VAL A 354 -10.94 31.16 4.51
C VAL A 354 -11.27 32.19 3.43
N GLY A 355 -11.88 31.73 2.34
CA GLY A 355 -12.21 32.58 1.19
C GLY A 355 -11.00 33.01 0.35
N HIS A 356 -9.81 32.42 0.55
CA HIS A 356 -8.67 32.74 -0.31
C HIS A 356 -8.98 32.38 -1.76
N ARG A 357 -8.61 33.27 -2.69
CA ARG A 357 -8.83 33.05 -4.11
C ARG A 357 -7.87 31.98 -4.62
N ARG A 358 -8.43 30.87 -5.11
CA ARG A 358 -7.70 29.87 -5.89
C ARG A 358 -7.59 30.34 -7.35
N PRO A 359 -6.51 30.00 -8.06
CA PRO A 359 -6.49 30.14 -9.52
C PRO A 359 -7.63 29.33 -10.14
N ALA A 360 -8.13 29.76 -11.30
CA ALA A 360 -9.18 29.02 -11.98
C ALA A 360 -8.68 27.64 -12.42
N ALA A 361 -9.58 26.65 -12.38
CA ALA A 361 -9.36 25.38 -13.05
C ALA A 361 -9.02 25.63 -14.53
N PRO A 362 -8.16 24.80 -15.15
CA PRO A 362 -7.93 24.90 -16.58
C PRO A 362 -9.26 24.70 -17.33
N ALA A 363 -9.52 25.53 -18.35
CA ALA A 363 -10.73 25.37 -19.17
C ALA A 363 -10.61 24.10 -20.04
N HIS A 364 -9.39 23.79 -20.47
CA HIS A 364 -9.03 22.58 -21.18
C HIS A 364 -7.76 21.97 -20.58
N ALA A 365 -7.61 20.65 -20.64
CA ALA A 365 -6.39 19.97 -20.16
C ALA A 365 -5.10 20.52 -20.80
N VAL A 366 -5.19 20.99 -22.05
CA VAL A 366 -4.08 21.61 -22.80
C VAL A 366 -3.64 22.98 -22.25
N ASP A 367 -4.41 23.59 -21.35
CA ASP A 367 -4.04 24.85 -20.67
C ASP A 367 -3.09 24.61 -19.48
N MET A 368 -2.81 23.34 -19.13
CA MET A 368 -1.88 23.00 -18.08
C MET A 368 -0.44 23.23 -18.53
N MET A 369 0.31 24.01 -17.76
CA MET A 369 1.74 24.20 -17.93
C MET A 369 2.38 23.96 -16.57
N ILE A 370 3.01 22.80 -16.45
CA ILE A 370 3.42 22.23 -15.17
C ILE A 370 4.92 22.38 -14.96
N SER A 371 5.30 22.88 -13.79
CA SER A 371 6.66 22.77 -13.26
C SER A 371 6.65 21.74 -12.13
N GLU A 372 7.39 20.67 -12.28
CA GLU A 372 7.68 19.74 -11.18
C GLU A 372 8.69 20.39 -10.22
N LEU A 373 8.45 20.31 -8.92
CA LEU A 373 9.27 21.00 -7.91
C LEU A 373 9.30 20.22 -6.60
N HIS A 374 10.49 20.10 -5.99
CA HIS A 374 10.65 19.56 -4.65
C HIS A 374 10.78 20.69 -3.61
N VAL A 375 10.14 20.52 -2.44
CA VAL A 375 10.13 21.54 -1.36
C VAL A 375 11.55 21.89 -0.91
N ARG A 376 12.43 20.88 -0.80
CA ARG A 376 13.83 21.12 -0.41
C ARG A 376 14.63 21.77 -1.52
N ASP A 377 14.51 21.29 -2.75
CA ASP A 377 15.26 21.80 -3.91
C ASP A 377 14.98 23.27 -4.15
N PHE A 378 13.73 23.68 -3.93
CA PHE A 378 13.29 25.06 -4.08
C PHE A 378 14.14 26.08 -3.29
N SER A 379 14.65 25.70 -2.11
CA SER A 379 15.20 26.70 -1.19
C SER A 379 16.39 26.25 -0.34
N ALA A 380 16.83 24.99 -0.38
CA ALA A 380 17.93 24.50 0.45
C ALA A 380 19.22 25.32 0.29
N SER A 381 19.53 25.76 -0.94
CA SER A 381 20.70 26.57 -1.28
C SER A 381 20.39 28.06 -1.48
N ASP A 382 19.12 28.49 -1.42
CA ASP A 382 18.73 29.88 -1.63
C ASP A 382 19.09 30.74 -0.41
N ARG A 383 20.19 31.51 -0.55
CA ARG A 383 20.70 32.36 0.53
C ARG A 383 19.79 33.55 0.85
N SER A 384 18.89 33.94 -0.06
CA SER A 384 17.89 34.99 0.18
C SER A 384 16.75 34.53 1.09
N VAL A 385 16.60 33.21 1.31
CA VAL A 385 15.69 32.63 2.31
C VAL A 385 16.42 32.55 3.67
N PRO A 386 15.77 32.94 4.78
CA PRO A 386 16.32 32.76 6.13
C PRO A 386 16.69 31.29 6.37
N GLN A 387 17.86 31.04 7.00
CA GLN A 387 18.39 29.68 7.16
C GLN A 387 17.40 28.69 7.79
N ALA A 388 16.64 29.12 8.81
CA ALA A 388 15.64 28.29 9.49
C ALA A 388 14.45 27.86 8.60
N LEU A 389 14.25 28.54 7.46
CA LEU A 389 13.15 28.27 6.53
C LEU A 389 13.60 27.56 5.25
N ARG A 390 14.92 27.34 5.06
CA ARG A 390 15.44 26.67 3.85
C ARG A 390 15.03 25.20 3.84
N GLY A 391 14.46 24.78 2.71
CA GLY A 391 13.88 23.46 2.51
C GLY A 391 12.62 23.19 3.32
N LYS A 392 11.89 24.25 3.71
CA LYS A 392 10.64 24.17 4.48
C LYS A 392 9.48 24.75 3.67
N TYR A 393 8.24 24.38 4.00
CA TYR A 393 7.04 24.98 3.40
C TYR A 393 7.05 26.51 3.51
N ARG A 394 7.56 27.05 4.62
CA ARG A 394 7.64 28.50 4.84
C ARG A 394 8.62 29.22 3.91
N ALA A 395 9.51 28.55 3.19
CA ALA A 395 10.34 29.20 2.16
C ALA A 395 9.48 29.87 1.08
N PHE A 396 8.35 29.26 0.71
CA PHE A 396 7.42 29.80 -0.28
C PHE A 396 6.70 31.07 0.20
N THR A 397 6.72 31.36 1.50
CA THR A 397 6.16 32.62 2.04
C THR A 397 7.13 33.80 1.92
N GLN A 398 8.39 33.55 1.57
CA GLN A 398 9.41 34.58 1.44
C GLN A 398 9.30 35.25 0.06
N THR A 399 8.37 36.17 -0.12
CA THR A 399 8.00 36.74 -1.44
C THR A 399 9.13 37.48 -2.16
N GLN A 400 10.19 37.84 -1.43
CA GLN A 400 11.38 38.51 -1.95
C GLN A 400 12.56 37.55 -2.19
N SER A 401 12.40 36.26 -1.91
CA SER A 401 13.43 35.28 -2.22
C SER A 401 13.63 35.11 -3.72
N ASP A 402 14.80 34.64 -4.12
CA ASP A 402 15.14 34.41 -5.52
C ASP A 402 14.25 33.31 -6.11
N GLY A 403 13.95 32.25 -5.35
CA GLY A 403 12.98 31.22 -5.73
C GLY A 403 11.58 31.79 -6.00
N MET A 404 11.03 32.62 -5.10
CA MET A 404 9.69 33.19 -5.28
C MET A 404 9.64 34.25 -6.39
N LYS A 405 10.70 35.04 -6.58
CA LYS A 405 10.83 35.94 -7.73
C LYS A 405 10.88 35.18 -9.04
N HIS A 406 11.58 34.04 -9.07
CA HIS A 406 11.64 33.16 -10.24
C HIS A 406 10.26 32.59 -10.57
N LEU A 407 9.57 31.99 -9.60
CA LEU A 407 8.21 31.46 -9.81
C LEU A 407 7.23 32.54 -10.29
N ARG A 408 7.32 33.77 -9.76
CA ARG A 408 6.52 34.90 -10.25
C ARG A 408 6.78 35.20 -11.72
N ARG A 409 8.06 35.23 -12.15
CA ARG A 409 8.41 35.45 -13.57
C ARG A 409 7.90 34.31 -14.44
N MET A 410 8.00 33.06 -13.99
CA MET A 410 7.48 31.90 -14.72
C MET A 410 5.95 31.96 -14.85
N ALA A 411 5.24 32.34 -13.78
CA ALA A 411 3.80 32.53 -13.81
C ALA A 411 3.39 33.64 -14.80
N GLN A 412 4.13 34.75 -14.83
CA GLN A 412 3.93 35.83 -15.80
C GLN A 412 4.21 35.40 -17.25
N ALA A 413 5.16 34.48 -17.45
CA ALA A 413 5.49 33.92 -18.76
C ALA A 413 4.47 32.87 -19.26
N GLY A 414 3.60 32.36 -18.38
CA GLY A 414 2.52 31.44 -18.75
C GLY A 414 2.45 30.17 -17.92
N LEU A 415 3.42 29.89 -17.02
CA LEU A 415 3.35 28.76 -16.11
C LEU A 415 2.05 28.83 -15.29
N ARG A 416 1.33 27.71 -15.18
CA ARG A 416 0.02 27.65 -14.50
C ARG A 416 0.00 26.73 -13.30
N ASP A 417 0.85 25.72 -13.26
CA ASP A 417 0.83 24.69 -12.24
C ASP A 417 2.24 24.45 -11.69
N VAL A 418 2.33 24.30 -10.38
CA VAL A 418 3.49 23.71 -9.71
C VAL A 418 3.06 22.36 -9.16
N HIS A 419 3.65 21.28 -9.67
CA HIS A 419 3.45 19.94 -9.14
C HIS A 419 4.55 19.66 -8.12
N LEU A 420 4.14 19.52 -6.86
CA LEU A 420 5.06 19.20 -5.78
C LEU A 420 5.36 17.70 -5.81
N LEU A 421 6.65 17.34 -5.75
CA LEU A 421 7.06 16.01 -5.30
C LEU A 421 6.42 15.68 -3.93
N PRO A 422 6.41 14.41 -3.49
CA PRO A 422 5.71 13.97 -2.28
C PRO A 422 5.81 14.93 -1.09
N VAL A 423 4.64 15.42 -0.65
CA VAL A 423 4.47 16.26 0.57
C VAL A 423 3.54 15.62 1.60
N PHE A 424 3.13 14.37 1.37
CA PHE A 424 2.57 13.51 2.41
C PHE A 424 3.69 12.95 3.30
N ASP A 425 3.34 12.44 4.48
CA ASP A 425 4.26 11.87 5.46
C ASP A 425 5.05 10.68 4.89
N LEU A 426 6.37 10.87 4.75
CA LEU A 426 7.29 9.92 4.14
C LEU A 426 8.17 9.23 5.19
N ALA A 427 8.65 8.02 4.87
CA ALA A 427 9.33 7.16 5.84
C ALA A 427 10.86 7.33 5.90
N THR A 428 11.45 8.08 4.98
CA THR A 428 12.89 8.00 4.64
C THR A 428 13.71 9.24 4.98
N VAL A 429 13.11 10.26 5.60
CA VAL A 429 13.82 11.43 6.13
C VAL A 429 13.52 11.56 7.62
N PRO A 430 14.53 11.66 8.49
CA PRO A 430 14.29 12.03 9.88
C PRO A 430 13.67 13.43 9.96
N GLU A 431 12.47 13.55 10.52
CA GLU A 431 11.77 14.84 10.68
C GLU A 431 12.50 15.77 11.67
N THR A 432 13.40 15.20 12.49
CA THR A 432 14.22 15.92 13.47
C THR A 432 15.66 15.44 13.42
N GLY A 433 16.62 16.34 13.56
CA GLY A 433 18.04 15.98 13.68
C GLY A 433 18.69 15.50 12.38
N CYS A 434 18.01 15.59 11.25
CA CYS A 434 18.63 15.39 9.95
C CYS A 434 19.73 16.43 9.71
N SER A 435 20.72 16.09 8.88
CA SER A 435 21.82 16.99 8.53
C SER A 435 22.07 17.05 7.03
N SER A 436 22.98 17.90 6.58
CA SER A 436 23.41 17.94 5.17
C SER A 436 24.90 17.66 5.08
N PRO A 437 25.37 17.09 3.96
CA PRO A 437 26.79 16.89 3.71
C PRO A 437 27.60 18.18 3.91
N ASP A 438 28.83 18.04 4.41
CA ASP A 438 29.75 19.17 4.54
C ASP A 438 30.09 19.75 3.16
N GLU A 439 29.48 20.88 2.84
CA GLU A 439 29.68 21.55 1.56
C GLU A 439 31.15 21.95 1.31
N ARG A 440 31.93 22.22 2.37
CA ARG A 440 33.35 22.56 2.22
C ARG A 440 34.13 21.33 1.79
N ALA A 441 33.87 20.18 2.40
CA ALA A 441 34.48 18.91 2.00
C ALA A 441 34.07 18.53 0.57
N LEU A 442 32.79 18.71 0.20
CA LEU A 442 32.30 18.47 -1.15
C LEU A 442 33.00 19.35 -2.19
N ARG A 443 33.18 20.64 -1.91
CA ARG A 443 33.88 21.58 -2.82
C ARG A 443 35.37 21.35 -2.91
N ALA A 444 35.98 20.76 -1.89
CA ALA A 444 37.41 20.46 -1.88
C ALA A 444 37.76 19.19 -2.68
N ALA A 445 36.78 18.34 -2.97
CA ALA A 445 36.98 17.12 -3.77
C ALA A 445 37.20 17.45 -5.27
N PRO A 446 38.09 16.72 -5.98
CA PRO A 446 38.29 16.91 -7.42
C PRO A 446 37.00 16.66 -8.23
N ALA A 447 36.78 17.41 -9.30
CA ALA A 447 35.51 17.35 -10.05
C ALA A 447 35.21 15.97 -10.68
N ASP A 448 36.25 15.21 -11.05
CA ASP A 448 36.19 13.89 -11.67
C ASP A 448 36.38 12.74 -10.66
N SER A 449 36.19 13.01 -9.37
CA SER A 449 36.43 12.05 -8.29
C SER A 449 35.15 11.41 -7.73
N PRO A 450 35.22 10.16 -7.24
CA PRO A 450 34.13 9.55 -6.47
C PRO A 450 33.95 10.11 -5.05
N GLN A 451 34.77 11.06 -4.61
CA GLN A 451 34.81 11.53 -3.22
C GLN A 451 33.52 12.28 -2.86
N GLN A 452 32.96 13.06 -3.78
CA GLN A 452 31.69 13.77 -3.59
C GLN A 452 30.57 12.77 -3.30
N GLN A 453 30.41 11.74 -4.15
CA GLN A 453 29.38 10.73 -3.93
C GLN A 453 29.62 9.96 -2.63
N ALA A 454 30.88 9.65 -2.28
CA ALA A 454 31.19 8.93 -1.05
C ALA A 454 30.80 9.73 0.20
N LEU A 455 31.03 11.04 0.20
CA LEU A 455 30.64 11.95 1.28
C LEU A 455 29.11 12.05 1.43
N VAL A 456 28.39 12.12 0.31
CA VAL A 456 26.91 12.13 0.31
C VAL A 456 26.38 10.79 0.80
N GLN A 457 26.88 9.67 0.26
CA GLN A 457 26.42 8.31 0.60
C GLN A 457 26.72 7.94 2.06
N ALA A 458 27.78 8.47 2.67
CA ALA A 458 28.05 8.29 4.09
C ALA A 458 26.92 8.84 5.01
N MET A 459 26.07 9.73 4.48
CA MET A 459 24.94 10.31 5.19
C MET A 459 23.59 9.75 4.79
N ALA A 460 23.52 8.86 3.79
CA ALA A 460 22.27 8.29 3.31
C ALA A 460 21.41 7.73 4.47
N GLY A 461 20.13 8.11 4.50
CA GLY A 461 19.18 7.73 5.55
C GLY A 461 19.26 8.55 6.84
N ARG A 462 20.18 9.52 6.93
CA ARG A 462 20.31 10.46 8.06
C ARG A 462 20.34 11.92 7.63
N ASP A 463 20.41 12.17 6.33
CA ASP A 463 20.35 13.51 5.78
C ASP A 463 18.90 14.00 5.66
N CYS A 464 18.76 15.28 5.35
CA CYS A 464 17.47 15.93 5.21
C CYS A 464 16.86 15.75 3.81
N TYR A 465 17.27 14.77 3.02
CA TYR A 465 16.92 14.68 1.60
C TYR A 465 16.44 13.28 1.19
N ASN A 466 15.22 13.24 0.69
CA ASN A 466 14.71 12.19 -0.18
C ASN A 466 13.67 12.83 -1.10
N TRP A 467 13.37 12.22 -2.24
CA TRP A 467 12.21 12.61 -3.04
C TRP A 467 10.88 12.30 -2.34
N GLY A 468 10.83 11.26 -1.50
CA GLY A 468 9.67 10.93 -0.68
C GLY A 468 8.67 9.99 -1.33
N TYR A 469 9.06 9.23 -2.36
CA TYR A 469 8.28 8.11 -2.89
C TYR A 469 8.33 6.90 -1.94
N ASP A 470 8.07 7.17 -0.66
CA ASP A 470 8.22 6.29 0.47
C ASP A 470 7.06 6.53 1.46
N PRO A 471 5.82 6.15 1.12
CA PRO A 471 4.66 6.50 1.93
C PRO A 471 4.68 5.83 3.30
N TRP A 472 4.51 6.65 4.33
CA TRP A 472 4.18 6.19 5.69
C TRP A 472 2.72 6.49 6.03
N HIS A 473 2.24 7.72 5.82
CA HIS A 473 0.82 8.08 5.96
C HIS A 473 0.35 8.99 4.82
N PHE A 474 -0.73 8.59 4.15
CA PHE A 474 -1.22 9.31 2.96
C PHE A 474 -1.86 10.68 3.24
N ASN A 475 -2.42 10.87 4.44
CA ASN A 475 -3.30 12.02 4.75
C ASN A 475 -2.59 13.14 5.55
N ALA A 476 -1.39 12.90 6.06
CA ALA A 476 -0.65 13.84 6.89
C ALA A 476 0.41 14.57 6.05
N PRO A 477 0.59 15.90 6.20
CA PRO A 477 1.72 16.59 5.59
C PRO A 477 3.06 16.09 6.15
N GLU A 478 4.10 16.11 5.32
CA GLU A 478 5.45 15.72 5.72
C GLU A 478 6.00 16.68 6.78
N GLY A 479 6.52 16.14 7.89
CA GLY A 479 6.98 16.95 9.02
C GLY A 479 8.40 17.47 8.87
N SER A 480 9.28 16.82 8.12
CA SER A 480 10.64 17.35 7.84
C SER A 480 10.61 18.65 7.05
N PHE A 481 9.52 18.95 6.34
CA PHE A 481 9.29 20.22 5.65
C PHE A 481 8.64 21.30 6.53
N ALA A 482 8.20 20.96 7.74
CA ALA A 482 7.70 21.91 8.72
C ALA A 482 8.84 22.51 9.57
N THR A 483 8.61 23.70 10.15
CA THR A 483 9.57 24.32 11.07
C THR A 483 9.59 23.68 12.46
N ASP A 484 8.48 23.09 12.90
CA ASP A 484 8.39 22.26 14.11
C ASP A 484 7.58 20.99 13.82
N ALA A 485 8.28 19.86 13.71
CA ALA A 485 7.67 18.55 13.49
C ALA A 485 6.96 17.99 14.73
N HIS A 486 7.28 18.49 15.94
CA HIS A 486 6.69 18.01 17.20
C HIS A 486 5.27 18.54 17.43
N ASP A 487 4.93 19.68 16.84
CA ASP A 487 3.56 20.22 16.87
C ASP A 487 2.80 19.81 15.60
N PRO A 488 1.85 18.86 15.69
CA PRO A 488 1.10 18.37 14.53
C PRO A 488 0.30 19.48 13.81
N ALA A 489 -0.03 20.58 14.50
CA ALA A 489 -0.77 21.68 13.88
C ALA A 489 0.12 22.57 12.99
N VAL A 490 1.44 22.62 13.24
CA VAL A 490 2.38 23.47 12.48
C VAL A 490 2.48 23.01 11.04
N ARG A 491 2.70 21.70 10.79
CA ARG A 491 2.83 21.15 9.43
C ARG A 491 1.60 21.43 8.55
N ILE A 492 0.39 21.36 9.13
CA ILE A 492 -0.85 21.71 8.43
C ILE A 492 -0.88 23.19 8.06
N ARG A 493 -0.63 24.08 9.03
CA ARG A 493 -0.66 25.54 8.79
C ARG A 493 0.37 25.96 7.76
N GLU A 494 1.57 25.43 7.85
CA GLU A 494 2.68 25.82 6.96
C GLU A 494 2.50 25.29 5.54
N LEU A 495 1.99 24.07 5.36
CA LEU A 495 1.57 23.58 4.04
C LEU A 495 0.51 24.51 3.43
N ARG A 496 -0.53 24.87 4.19
CA ARG A 496 -1.58 25.81 3.75
C ARG A 496 -1.01 27.18 3.39
N GLN A 497 -0.02 27.67 4.14
CA GLN A 497 0.67 28.92 3.82
C GLN A 497 1.44 28.86 2.50
N MET A 498 2.14 27.75 2.22
CA MET A 498 2.80 27.51 0.94
C MET A 498 1.78 27.51 -0.21
N VAL A 499 0.69 26.75 -0.08
CA VAL A 499 -0.36 26.68 -1.09
C VAL A 499 -0.93 28.07 -1.38
N MET A 500 -1.27 28.85 -0.34
CA MET A 500 -1.72 30.23 -0.51
C MET A 500 -0.68 31.12 -1.20
N ALA A 501 0.61 30.95 -0.90
CA ALA A 501 1.66 31.75 -1.50
C ALA A 501 1.80 31.49 -3.00
N LEU A 502 1.67 30.22 -3.42
CA LEU A 502 1.64 29.83 -4.84
C LEU A 502 0.37 30.34 -5.54
N HIS A 503 -0.80 30.18 -4.90
CA HIS A 503 -2.06 30.72 -5.43
C HIS A 503 -2.03 32.23 -5.65
N ARG A 504 -1.36 32.99 -4.76
CA ARG A 504 -1.17 34.45 -4.92
C ARG A 504 -0.29 34.82 -6.12
N LEU A 505 0.54 33.91 -6.62
CA LEU A 505 1.27 34.08 -7.89
C LEU A 505 0.43 33.72 -9.12
N GLY A 506 -0.79 33.20 -8.94
CA GLY A 506 -1.61 32.65 -10.01
C GLY A 506 -1.24 31.23 -10.42
N LEU A 507 -0.44 30.53 -9.60
CA LEU A 507 -0.03 29.14 -9.82
C LEU A 507 -0.94 28.20 -9.04
N ARG A 508 -1.53 27.22 -9.72
CA ARG A 508 -2.21 26.08 -9.10
C ARG A 508 -1.20 25.15 -8.45
N VAL A 509 -1.62 24.42 -7.43
CA VAL A 509 -0.76 23.47 -6.71
C VAL A 509 -1.20 22.04 -6.98
N GLY A 510 -0.40 21.31 -7.76
CA GLY A 510 -0.54 19.87 -7.93
C GLY A 510 0.28 19.11 -6.90
N MET A 511 -0.15 17.89 -6.58
CA MET A 511 0.53 17.02 -5.62
C MET A 511 0.84 15.66 -6.25
N ASP A 512 2.08 15.22 -6.09
CA ASP A 512 2.45 13.83 -6.35
C ASP A 512 1.90 12.92 -5.24
N VAL A 513 1.18 11.87 -5.65
CA VAL A 513 0.54 10.91 -4.75
C VAL A 513 0.97 9.50 -5.11
N VAL A 514 1.35 8.73 -4.09
CA VAL A 514 2.04 7.44 -4.24
C VAL A 514 1.21 6.34 -3.59
N TYR A 515 0.02 6.08 -4.14
CA TYR A 515 -0.87 5.07 -3.56
C TYR A 515 -0.54 3.64 -3.99
N ASN A 516 0.44 3.44 -4.88
CA ASN A 516 0.76 2.13 -5.49
C ASN A 516 1.59 1.21 -4.58
N HIS A 517 2.21 1.74 -3.53
CA HIS A 517 2.95 0.97 -2.53
C HIS A 517 2.98 1.67 -1.17
N MET A 518 3.43 0.95 -0.13
CA MET A 518 3.89 1.52 1.13
C MET A 518 5.39 1.27 1.28
N SER A 519 6.09 2.06 2.11
CA SER A 519 7.52 1.80 2.42
C SER A 519 7.77 0.48 3.14
N ALA A 520 6.76 -0.05 3.85
CA ALA A 520 6.88 -1.30 4.57
C ALA A 520 5.51 -1.98 4.78
N SER A 521 5.56 -3.30 4.97
CA SER A 521 4.45 -4.20 5.27
C SER A 521 4.85 -5.17 6.38
N GLY A 522 4.01 -6.16 6.68
CA GLY A 522 4.25 -7.12 7.73
C GLY A 522 4.33 -6.44 9.10
N GLN A 523 5.33 -6.85 9.88
CA GLN A 523 5.54 -6.38 11.25
C GLN A 523 6.72 -5.40 11.36
N ASP A 524 7.17 -4.82 10.24
CA ASP A 524 8.13 -3.71 10.26
C ASP A 524 7.56 -2.54 11.09
N PRO A 525 8.36 -1.85 11.92
CA PRO A 525 7.89 -0.71 12.72
C PRO A 525 7.26 0.43 11.90
N ARG A 526 7.61 0.56 10.61
CA ARG A 526 7.03 1.55 9.68
C ARG A 526 5.81 1.03 8.92
N SER A 527 5.46 -0.25 9.06
CA SER A 527 4.20 -0.81 8.55
C SER A 527 3.03 -0.31 9.39
N VAL A 528 2.00 0.23 8.74
CA VAL A 528 0.75 0.68 9.39
C VAL A 528 -0.39 -0.26 9.01
N LEU A 529 -0.68 -0.33 7.72
CA LEU A 529 -1.83 -1.06 7.16
C LEU A 529 -1.79 -2.56 7.49
N ASP A 530 -0.65 -3.21 7.27
CA ASP A 530 -0.50 -4.67 7.42
C ASP A 530 -0.41 -5.12 8.89
N ARG A 531 -0.16 -4.19 9.82
CA ARG A 531 -0.23 -4.45 11.26
C ARG A 531 -1.65 -4.40 11.81
N ILE A 532 -2.58 -3.80 11.06
CA ILE A 532 -4.00 -3.67 11.42
C ILE A 532 -4.83 -4.75 10.76
N VAL A 533 -4.65 -4.97 9.45
CA VAL A 533 -5.35 -6.03 8.70
C VAL A 533 -4.35 -6.80 7.83
N PRO A 534 -3.62 -7.77 8.42
CA PRO A 534 -2.56 -8.49 7.72
C PRO A 534 -3.05 -9.15 6.41
N GLY A 535 -2.32 -8.92 5.32
CA GLY A 535 -2.57 -9.50 4.00
C GLY A 535 -3.76 -8.91 3.25
N TYR A 536 -4.34 -7.80 3.71
CA TYR A 536 -5.46 -7.13 3.02
C TYR A 536 -5.02 -5.95 2.17
N TYR A 537 -4.28 -4.98 2.72
CA TYR A 537 -3.99 -3.74 1.97
C TYR A 537 -2.91 -3.89 0.89
N HIS A 538 -2.16 -5.00 0.92
CA HIS A 538 -1.07 -5.28 0.00
C HIS A 538 -1.46 -6.32 -1.04
N ARG A 539 -0.89 -6.18 -2.24
CA ARG A 539 -1.06 -7.18 -3.30
C ARG A 539 -0.14 -8.36 -3.02
N LEU A 540 -0.70 -9.57 -3.12
CA LEU A 540 0.01 -10.81 -2.83
C LEU A 540 0.25 -11.62 -4.10
N ASN A 541 1.37 -12.34 -4.11
CA ASN A 541 1.65 -13.38 -5.08
C ASN A 541 0.91 -14.68 -4.70
N ALA A 542 1.02 -15.72 -5.54
CA ALA A 542 0.28 -16.97 -5.34
C ALA A 542 0.65 -17.69 -4.04
N ARG A 543 1.83 -17.41 -3.46
CA ARG A 543 2.30 -17.99 -2.20
C ARG A 543 1.92 -17.14 -0.98
N GLY A 544 1.30 -15.97 -1.18
CA GLY A 544 0.92 -15.03 -0.13
C GLY A 544 2.03 -14.08 0.31
N GLU A 545 3.08 -13.92 -0.52
CA GLU A 545 4.13 -12.93 -0.28
C GLU A 545 3.74 -11.61 -0.94
N VAL A 546 4.13 -10.48 -0.33
CA VAL A 546 3.85 -9.15 -0.86
C VAL A 546 4.62 -8.93 -2.18
N GLU A 547 3.91 -8.50 -3.21
CA GLU A 547 4.48 -8.12 -4.51
C GLU A 547 5.27 -6.82 -4.39
N ARG A 548 6.38 -6.69 -5.14
CA ARG A 548 7.31 -5.56 -5.05
C ARG A 548 7.75 -4.98 -6.38
N SER A 549 6.91 -5.10 -7.40
CA SER A 549 7.26 -4.61 -8.74
C SER A 549 7.46 -3.10 -8.79
N THR A 550 6.86 -2.32 -7.89
CA THR A 550 6.94 -0.85 -7.88
C THR A 550 8.26 -0.32 -7.35
N CYS A 551 8.90 -1.06 -6.42
CA CYS A 551 10.17 -0.83 -5.71
C CYS A 551 10.04 -1.30 -4.24
N CYS A 552 8.84 -1.15 -3.67
CA CYS A 552 8.50 -1.37 -2.27
C CYS A 552 7.29 -2.30 -2.14
N ASP A 553 6.52 -2.22 -1.06
CA ASP A 553 5.44 -3.17 -0.78
C ASP A 553 4.13 -2.75 -1.46
N ASN A 554 3.82 -3.34 -2.61
CA ASN A 554 2.68 -2.96 -3.47
C ASN A 554 1.36 -2.97 -2.68
N THR A 555 0.54 -1.93 -2.84
CA THR A 555 -0.83 -1.89 -2.33
C THR A 555 -1.80 -2.55 -3.31
N ALA A 556 -3.01 -2.86 -2.84
CA ALA A 556 -4.06 -3.49 -3.63
C ALA A 556 -5.36 -2.65 -3.67
N THR A 557 -5.40 -1.62 -4.51
CA THR A 557 -6.59 -0.75 -4.68
C THR A 557 -7.74 -1.39 -5.49
N GLU A 558 -7.55 -2.63 -5.95
CA GLU A 558 -8.64 -3.53 -6.31
C GLU A 558 -9.46 -3.98 -5.08
N HIS A 559 -8.89 -3.93 -3.86
CA HIS A 559 -9.63 -4.19 -2.63
C HIS A 559 -10.39 -2.94 -2.17
N ARG A 560 -11.65 -3.09 -1.78
CA ARG A 560 -12.61 -1.99 -1.57
C ARG A 560 -12.15 -0.98 -0.53
N MET A 561 -11.58 -1.41 0.60
CA MET A 561 -11.17 -0.51 1.67
C MET A 561 -9.82 0.17 1.41
N MET A 562 -8.94 -0.43 0.59
CA MET A 562 -7.72 0.24 0.10
C MET A 562 -8.07 1.28 -0.98
N ARG A 563 -8.98 0.93 -1.91
CA ARG A 563 -9.57 1.87 -2.88
C ARG A 563 -10.19 3.07 -2.17
N ARG A 564 -10.99 2.80 -1.14
CA ARG A 564 -11.62 3.83 -0.32
C ARG A 564 -10.59 4.72 0.36
N LEU A 565 -9.57 4.16 0.99
CA LEU A 565 -8.50 4.94 1.62
C LEU A 565 -7.83 5.90 0.61
N MET A 566 -7.53 5.43 -0.60
CA MET A 566 -6.98 6.25 -1.69
C MET A 566 -7.93 7.42 -2.06
N ILE A 567 -9.23 7.14 -2.22
CA ILE A 567 -10.22 8.15 -2.60
C ILE A 567 -10.44 9.16 -1.46
N ASP A 568 -10.64 8.70 -0.22
CA ASP A 568 -10.86 9.53 0.95
C ASP A 568 -9.65 10.45 1.20
N SER A 569 -8.42 9.95 0.99
CA SER A 569 -7.18 10.73 1.03
C SER A 569 -7.17 11.84 -0.03
N ALA A 570 -7.42 11.51 -1.30
CA ALA A 570 -7.43 12.49 -2.39
C ALA A 570 -8.50 13.59 -2.16
N VAL A 571 -9.69 13.21 -1.67
CA VAL A 571 -10.76 14.14 -1.30
C VAL A 571 -10.28 15.09 -0.18
N LEU A 572 -9.62 14.56 0.86
CA LEU A 572 -9.08 15.36 1.96
C LEU A 572 -8.10 16.44 1.45
N TRP A 573 -7.19 16.07 0.55
CA TRP A 573 -6.20 17.01 0.01
C TRP A 573 -6.85 18.17 -0.76
N VAL A 574 -7.87 17.90 -1.58
CA VAL A 574 -8.57 18.96 -2.34
C VAL A 574 -9.44 19.84 -1.44
N GLN A 575 -10.17 19.23 -0.50
CA GLN A 575 -11.10 19.94 0.37
C GLN A 575 -10.36 20.79 1.41
N HIS A 576 -9.40 20.18 2.13
CA HIS A 576 -8.82 20.79 3.32
C HIS A 576 -7.47 21.45 3.09
N HIS A 577 -6.76 21.12 2.01
CA HIS A 577 -5.45 21.70 1.68
C HIS A 577 -5.44 22.46 0.36
N ALA A 578 -6.59 22.56 -0.32
CA ALA A 578 -6.75 23.30 -1.56
C ALA A 578 -5.81 22.85 -2.69
N ILE A 579 -5.47 21.56 -2.72
CA ILE A 579 -4.74 20.96 -3.83
C ILE A 579 -5.60 21.02 -5.10
N ASP A 580 -4.98 21.37 -6.22
CA ASP A 580 -5.67 21.68 -7.47
C ASP A 580 -5.72 20.56 -8.49
N SER A 581 -4.70 19.71 -8.49
CA SER A 581 -4.50 18.56 -9.37
C SER A 581 -3.68 17.49 -8.67
N PHE A 582 -3.66 16.28 -9.24
CA PHE A 582 -2.81 15.19 -8.76
C PHE A 582 -1.97 14.60 -9.88
N ARG A 583 -0.73 14.22 -9.54
CA ARG A 583 0.11 13.33 -10.32
C ARG A 583 0.17 11.99 -9.60
N PHE A 584 -0.28 10.91 -10.24
CA PHE A 584 -0.27 9.57 -9.69
C PHE A 584 1.01 8.84 -10.09
N ASP A 585 1.82 8.53 -9.09
CA ASP A 585 2.97 7.65 -9.22
C ASP A 585 2.54 6.23 -9.59
N LEU A 586 3.22 5.66 -10.58
CA LEU A 586 2.96 4.33 -11.13
C LEU A 586 1.45 4.04 -11.26
N MET A 587 0.70 4.98 -11.84
CA MET A 587 -0.75 4.91 -11.99
C MET A 587 -1.23 3.61 -12.67
N GLY A 588 -0.40 3.00 -13.53
CA GLY A 588 -0.67 1.69 -14.13
C GLY A 588 -0.94 0.56 -13.13
N HIS A 589 -0.49 0.67 -11.88
CA HIS A 589 -0.76 -0.29 -10.78
C HIS A 589 -2.11 -0.09 -10.09
N GLN A 590 -2.89 0.88 -10.55
CA GLN A 590 -4.27 1.14 -10.11
C GLN A 590 -5.27 0.57 -11.12
N PRO A 591 -6.43 0.04 -10.70
CA PRO A 591 -7.53 -0.25 -11.62
C PRO A 591 -8.06 1.02 -12.27
N ARG A 592 -8.37 0.99 -13.57
CA ARG A 592 -9.03 2.11 -14.30
C ARG A 592 -10.30 2.57 -13.58
N GLU A 593 -11.15 1.62 -13.18
CA GLU A 593 -12.40 1.89 -12.47
C GLU A 593 -12.16 2.67 -11.16
N ALA A 594 -11.10 2.34 -10.42
CA ALA A 594 -10.76 3.03 -9.17
C ALA A 594 -10.35 4.48 -9.45
N MET A 595 -9.63 4.73 -10.53
CA MET A 595 -9.20 6.06 -10.95
C MET A 595 -10.37 6.93 -11.45
N GLU A 596 -11.31 6.34 -12.18
CA GLU A 596 -12.53 7.04 -12.62
C GLU A 596 -13.46 7.36 -11.42
N ALA A 597 -13.58 6.45 -10.46
CA ALA A 597 -14.29 6.70 -9.21
C ALA A 597 -13.63 7.80 -8.39
N LEU A 598 -12.30 7.80 -8.30
CA LEU A 598 -11.54 8.87 -7.66
C LEU A 598 -11.79 10.21 -8.35
N GLN A 599 -11.70 10.27 -9.68
CA GLN A 599 -11.97 11.48 -10.47
C GLN A 599 -13.35 12.08 -10.14
N ALA A 600 -14.38 11.24 -10.09
CA ALA A 600 -15.74 11.68 -9.74
C ALA A 600 -15.79 12.24 -8.30
N ALA A 601 -15.21 11.53 -7.33
CA ALA A 601 -15.22 11.91 -5.93
C ALA A 601 -14.50 13.24 -5.68
N VAL A 602 -13.29 13.44 -6.25
CA VAL A 602 -12.56 14.69 -6.08
C VAL A 602 -13.26 15.85 -6.79
N ASN A 603 -13.90 15.61 -7.94
CA ASN A 603 -14.66 16.65 -8.65
C ASN A 603 -15.86 17.12 -7.83
N GLN A 604 -16.62 16.17 -7.28
CA GLN A 604 -17.75 16.45 -6.41
C GLN A 604 -17.30 17.20 -5.16
N ALA A 605 -16.24 16.73 -4.51
CA ALA A 605 -15.68 17.33 -3.31
C ALA A 605 -15.19 18.77 -3.54
N ALA A 606 -14.63 19.06 -4.71
CA ALA A 606 -14.10 20.36 -5.08
C ALA A 606 -15.17 21.33 -5.65
N GLY A 607 -16.29 20.80 -6.14
CA GLY A 607 -17.25 21.56 -6.95
C GLY A 607 -16.68 22.02 -8.30
N ARG A 608 -15.63 21.38 -8.81
CA ARG A 608 -14.95 21.69 -10.07
C ARG A 608 -14.21 20.48 -10.61
N PHE A 609 -13.78 20.52 -11.87
CA PHE A 609 -12.83 19.53 -12.38
C PHE A 609 -11.47 19.65 -11.67
N VAL A 610 -10.94 18.51 -11.22
CA VAL A 610 -9.61 18.35 -10.61
C VAL A 610 -8.79 17.51 -11.60
N PRO A 611 -7.80 18.09 -12.29
CA PRO A 611 -6.99 17.34 -13.24
C PRO A 611 -6.23 16.20 -12.57
N LEU A 612 -6.34 15.00 -13.15
CA LEU A 612 -5.54 13.85 -12.79
C LEU A 612 -4.58 13.54 -13.93
N ILE A 613 -3.29 13.46 -13.63
CA ILE A 613 -2.27 12.92 -14.53
C ILE A 613 -1.52 11.80 -13.83
N GLY A 614 -0.84 10.93 -14.57
CA GLY A 614 0.00 9.92 -13.92
C GLY A 614 0.84 9.07 -14.85
N GLU A 615 1.54 8.15 -14.23
CA GLU A 615 2.44 7.20 -14.88
C GLU A 615 1.69 5.94 -15.31
N GLY A 616 1.06 5.99 -16.49
CA GLY A 616 0.30 4.87 -17.05
C GLY A 616 1.14 3.72 -17.62
N TRP A 617 2.28 3.40 -17.01
CA TRP A 617 3.21 2.37 -17.49
C TRP A 617 2.61 0.96 -17.34
N ASN A 618 2.99 0.05 -18.24
CA ASN A 618 2.49 -1.33 -18.26
C ASN A 618 3.60 -2.33 -17.87
N PHE A 619 3.68 -2.70 -16.58
CA PHE A 619 4.68 -3.64 -16.08
C PHE A 619 4.26 -4.28 -14.74
N GLY A 620 5.06 -5.25 -14.26
CA GLY A 620 4.82 -5.92 -12.98
C GLY A 620 3.74 -7.00 -13.06
N GLU A 621 3.23 -7.40 -11.90
CA GLU A 621 2.24 -8.47 -11.69
C GLU A 621 0.85 -8.15 -12.24
N ILE A 622 0.63 -6.89 -12.61
CA ILE A 622 -0.64 -6.33 -13.10
C ILE A 622 -0.63 -6.08 -14.61
N ALA A 623 0.52 -6.30 -15.28
CA ALA A 623 0.70 -6.00 -16.68
C ALA A 623 -0.31 -6.71 -17.59
N ASP A 624 -0.64 -6.08 -18.71
CA ASP A 624 -1.57 -6.58 -19.73
C ASP A 624 -2.96 -6.94 -19.15
N GLY A 625 -3.35 -6.23 -18.09
CA GLY A 625 -4.61 -6.45 -17.40
C GLY A 625 -4.68 -7.77 -16.62
N ALA A 626 -3.55 -8.34 -16.20
CA ALA A 626 -3.47 -9.67 -15.58
C ALA A 626 -4.33 -9.81 -14.31
N ARG A 627 -4.57 -8.73 -13.57
CA ARG A 627 -5.37 -8.72 -12.33
C ARG A 627 -6.68 -7.92 -12.44
N PHE A 628 -6.66 -6.89 -13.27
CA PHE A 628 -7.76 -5.93 -13.50
C PHE A 628 -7.40 -5.09 -14.72
N VAL A 629 -8.38 -4.37 -15.29
CA VAL A 629 -8.08 -3.34 -16.30
C VAL A 629 -7.27 -2.22 -15.64
N GLN A 630 -6.00 -2.09 -16.00
CA GLN A 630 -5.08 -1.09 -15.46
C GLN A 630 -5.52 0.33 -15.81
N ALA A 631 -5.06 1.33 -15.08
CA ALA A 631 -5.05 2.73 -15.49
C ALA A 631 -3.77 3.04 -16.28
N SER A 632 -3.59 2.35 -17.41
CA SER A 632 -2.41 2.45 -18.29
C SER A 632 -2.66 3.31 -19.53
N GLN A 633 -1.58 3.72 -20.23
CA GLN A 633 -1.65 4.58 -21.41
C GLN A 633 -2.64 4.09 -22.48
N LEU A 634 -2.68 2.78 -22.75
CA LEU A 634 -3.55 2.19 -23.77
C LEU A 634 -4.96 1.86 -23.27
N SER A 635 -5.17 1.88 -21.95
CA SER A 635 -6.45 1.54 -21.34
C SER A 635 -7.21 2.75 -20.84
N LEU A 636 -6.59 3.92 -20.68
CA LEU A 636 -7.22 5.18 -20.27
C LEU A 636 -7.87 6.05 -21.36
N PRO A 637 -7.72 5.82 -22.69
CA PRO A 637 -8.43 6.63 -23.69
C PRO A 637 -9.94 6.74 -23.37
N GLY A 638 -10.46 7.96 -23.47
CA GLY A 638 -11.85 8.32 -23.15
C GLY A 638 -12.15 8.65 -21.68
N SER A 639 -11.23 8.40 -20.74
CA SER A 639 -11.46 8.68 -19.31
C SER A 639 -11.31 10.16 -18.92
N GLY A 640 -10.55 10.94 -19.70
CA GLY A 640 -10.15 12.31 -19.34
C GLY A 640 -8.97 12.39 -18.37
N ILE A 641 -8.40 11.25 -17.95
CA ILE A 641 -7.21 11.17 -17.09
C ILE A 641 -5.95 11.18 -17.96
N GLY A 642 -5.00 12.07 -17.66
CA GLY A 642 -3.77 12.22 -18.43
C GLY A 642 -2.70 11.19 -18.07
N THR A 643 -1.87 10.82 -19.05
CA THR A 643 -0.68 10.00 -18.82
C THR A 643 0.56 10.67 -19.38
N PHE A 644 1.71 10.50 -18.73
CA PHE A 644 2.99 10.87 -19.34
C PHE A 644 3.21 10.11 -20.66
N SER A 645 3.66 10.83 -21.69
CA SER A 645 4.05 10.25 -22.98
C SER A 645 5.58 10.08 -23.03
N ASP A 646 6.02 8.85 -22.91
CA ASP A 646 7.40 8.39 -23.09
C ASP A 646 7.86 8.42 -24.56
N ARG A 647 6.93 8.34 -25.53
CA ARG A 647 7.25 8.29 -26.96
C ARG A 647 8.02 9.54 -27.42
N LEU A 648 7.46 10.73 -27.17
CA LEU A 648 8.13 11.98 -27.51
C LEU A 648 9.40 12.18 -26.68
N ARG A 649 9.34 11.87 -25.37
CA ARG A 649 10.46 12.01 -24.44
C ARG A 649 11.69 11.27 -24.95
N ASP A 650 11.52 10.00 -25.29
CA ASP A 650 12.62 9.12 -25.71
C ASP A 650 13.11 9.48 -27.11
N ALA A 651 12.20 9.83 -28.04
CA ALA A 651 12.57 10.30 -29.38
C ALA A 651 13.38 11.61 -29.35
N ALA A 652 13.00 12.55 -28.48
CA ALA A 652 13.68 13.83 -28.34
C ALA A 652 15.06 13.67 -27.68
N ARG A 653 15.14 12.89 -26.59
CA ARG A 653 16.37 12.72 -25.80
C ARG A 653 17.35 11.70 -26.39
N GLY A 654 16.83 10.67 -27.04
CA GLY A 654 17.57 9.49 -27.51
C GLY A 654 17.68 8.39 -26.46
N THR A 655 17.72 8.74 -25.19
CA THR A 655 17.83 7.79 -24.07
C THR A 655 16.50 7.09 -23.80
N ARG A 656 16.54 5.79 -23.51
CA ARG A 656 15.37 5.00 -23.09
C ARG A 656 15.57 4.47 -21.67
N HIS A 657 14.47 4.15 -21.00
CA HIS A 657 14.53 3.47 -19.72
C HIS A 657 15.25 2.11 -19.87
N GLY A 658 16.19 1.81 -18.95
CA GLY A 658 16.97 0.57 -18.95
C GLY A 658 18.25 0.60 -19.78
N ASP A 659 18.56 1.70 -20.48
CA ASP A 659 19.84 1.86 -21.16
C ASP A 659 21.00 1.89 -20.15
N ASP A 660 22.11 1.21 -20.47
CA ASP A 660 23.35 1.35 -19.71
C ASP A 660 24.03 2.70 -19.99
N VAL A 661 25.11 3.01 -19.26
CA VAL A 661 25.84 4.28 -19.42
C VAL A 661 26.37 4.44 -20.85
N THR A 662 26.92 3.37 -21.42
CA THR A 662 27.48 3.37 -22.78
C THR A 662 26.40 3.69 -23.81
N THR A 663 25.23 3.08 -23.70
CA THR A 663 24.08 3.28 -24.57
C THR A 663 23.52 4.68 -24.41
N THR A 664 23.38 5.16 -23.17
CA THR A 664 22.90 6.51 -22.84
C THR A 664 23.76 7.59 -23.49
N VAL A 665 25.09 7.43 -23.49
CA VAL A 665 26.02 8.40 -24.09
C VAL A 665 26.02 8.34 -25.62
N SER A 666 25.93 7.13 -26.18
CA SER A 666 26.08 6.89 -27.62
C SER A 666 24.79 7.14 -28.41
N ARG A 667 23.63 6.72 -27.88
CA ARG A 667 22.33 6.87 -28.57
C ARG A 667 21.89 8.33 -28.58
N LYS A 668 21.79 8.90 -29.77
CA LYS A 668 21.31 10.27 -29.96
C LYS A 668 19.82 10.26 -30.28
N GLY A 669 19.10 11.25 -29.75
CA GLY A 669 17.75 11.61 -30.14
C GLY A 669 17.76 12.84 -31.02
N TRP A 670 16.56 13.31 -31.35
CA TRP A 670 16.38 14.47 -32.22
C TRP A 670 17.13 15.72 -31.73
N LEU A 671 17.10 16.01 -30.41
CA LEU A 671 17.68 17.23 -29.85
C LEU A 671 19.21 17.22 -29.75
N ASN A 672 19.86 16.06 -29.88
CA ASN A 672 21.30 15.92 -29.69
C ASN A 672 22.00 15.20 -30.86
N GLY A 673 21.35 15.20 -32.04
CA GLY A 673 22.00 14.91 -33.32
C GLY A 673 21.84 13.49 -33.85
N ALA A 674 20.70 12.83 -33.63
CA ALA A 674 20.37 11.57 -34.33
C ALA A 674 20.58 11.67 -35.86
N GLN A 675 20.97 10.57 -36.50
CA GLN A 675 21.28 10.52 -37.93
C GLN A 675 20.59 9.32 -38.60
N GLY A 676 20.45 9.39 -39.93
CA GLY A 676 19.96 8.26 -40.72
C GLY A 676 18.53 7.82 -40.34
N PRO A 677 18.23 6.50 -40.34
CA PRO A 677 16.89 5.99 -40.04
C PRO A 677 16.37 6.36 -38.65
N GLU A 678 17.24 6.44 -37.64
CA GLU A 678 16.88 6.82 -36.27
C GLU A 678 16.35 8.26 -36.19
N LEU A 679 16.88 9.16 -37.02
CA LEU A 679 16.39 10.54 -37.09
C LEU A 679 14.96 10.60 -37.65
N ALA A 680 14.65 9.80 -38.67
CA ALA A 680 13.32 9.76 -39.26
C ALA A 680 12.28 9.21 -38.27
N GLU A 681 12.60 8.09 -37.59
CA GLU A 681 11.74 7.52 -36.55
C GLU A 681 11.51 8.51 -35.39
N ALA A 682 12.57 9.16 -34.91
CA ALA A 682 12.45 10.19 -33.89
C ALA A 682 11.59 11.37 -34.34
N ALA A 683 11.68 11.78 -35.61
CA ALA A 683 10.85 12.84 -36.18
C ALA A 683 9.36 12.50 -36.09
N ASP A 684 9.00 11.28 -36.48
CA ASP A 684 7.60 10.83 -36.51
C ASP A 684 7.02 10.75 -35.09
N LEU A 685 7.77 10.21 -34.13
CA LEU A 685 7.35 10.17 -32.73
C LEU A 685 7.23 11.58 -32.11
N ILE A 686 8.09 12.52 -32.52
CA ILE A 686 7.98 13.93 -32.10
C ILE A 686 6.73 14.57 -32.69
N ARG A 687 6.47 14.39 -33.99
CA ARG A 687 5.25 14.91 -34.64
C ARG A 687 4.00 14.35 -33.96
N ALA A 688 3.96 13.05 -33.69
CA ALA A 688 2.89 12.40 -32.97
C ALA A 688 2.69 13.01 -31.57
N GLY A 689 3.78 13.21 -30.81
CA GLY A 689 3.71 13.83 -29.49
C GLY A 689 3.28 15.29 -29.49
N LEU A 690 3.78 16.09 -30.44
CA LEU A 690 3.40 17.50 -30.60
C LEU A 690 1.92 17.65 -30.96
N ALA A 691 1.35 16.66 -31.63
CA ALA A 691 -0.08 16.61 -31.93
C ALA A 691 -0.91 15.89 -30.87
N GLY A 692 -0.35 15.67 -29.67
CA GLY A 692 -1.07 15.16 -28.50
C GLY A 692 -1.09 13.64 -28.34
N SER A 693 -0.29 12.89 -29.11
CA SER A 693 -0.25 11.42 -29.07
C SER A 693 -1.62 10.76 -29.30
N ILE A 694 -2.42 11.33 -30.21
CA ILE A 694 -3.78 10.87 -30.51
C ILE A 694 -3.71 9.61 -31.37
N GLN A 695 -4.38 8.53 -30.94
CA GLN A 695 -4.33 7.22 -31.58
C GLN A 695 -4.79 7.22 -33.05
N ASP A 696 -5.87 7.95 -33.35
CA ASP A 696 -6.48 7.97 -34.69
C ASP A 696 -5.98 9.11 -35.57
N MET A 697 -4.89 9.78 -35.17
CA MET A 697 -4.33 10.86 -35.96
C MET A 697 -3.57 10.30 -37.18
N PRO A 698 -3.89 10.73 -38.41
CA PRO A 698 -3.07 10.42 -39.57
C PRO A 698 -1.74 11.19 -39.46
N LEU A 699 -0.62 10.46 -39.41
CA LEU A 699 0.74 10.99 -39.39
C LEU A 699 1.37 10.99 -40.78
#